data_AF-V4TZT3-F1
#
_entry.id   AF-V4TZT3-F1
#
_cell.length_a   1.000
_cell.length_b   1.000
_cell.length_c   1.000
_cell.angle_alpha   90.00
_cell.angle_beta   90.00
_cell.angle_gamma   90.00
#
_symmetry.space_group_name_H-M   'P 1'
#
loop_
_entity.id
_entity.type
_entity.pdbx_description
1 polymer ?
#
loop_
_entity_poly.entity_id
_entity_poly.type
_entity_poly.pdbx_seq_one_letter_code
_entity_poly.pdbx_strand_id
1 'polypeptide(L)'
;MESPVGGSRQTSVIVVTLDTGEVYIVTSLYSRTDTQVIYVDPTTGALRYHGKWGYDVFGSENEAVDYITNGSRWMCKSTTFAKAILGYTALGSFGLLLVATRLTASIPNLPGGGTVCTVTESQWIKIPLQNPQPQGKGEVKNVQELPDLDIDGKHYFCETRDITRPFPSRMPLQNPDEEFVWNEWLSMPFKSIGLPQHCVILLQGFAECRNFGRSGQLEGVVALIARRSRLHPGTRYLARGINSCFSTGNEAECEQLVWIPKRSGQSVPFNAYIWRRGTIPIWWGAELKLTAAEAEIYVADRDPYKGSLQYYQRLSNRYDARNFDLAVGENQKKKPFIPIVCINLLRNAEGKSESILVQHFEESLNYVRSTGKLPYTRIILINYDWHASTKLKGEQLTIEGLWKHLKAPTQAIGISEGDYLPSRQRLNDCRGEVICNDDFVGAFCLRSHQNGVIRFNCADSLDRTNAASYFGALQVFAEQCRRLGVSLDSDFAYGYQSANNYGGYTAPLPRGWEKRADAVTGKTYYIDHNTRTTTWIHPCPDKPWKRFDMTFEEFKQSTILSPVSQLGDLFLLSGDIHATLYTGSKAMHSQILNIFNEEPGKFKQFSAAQNMKITLQRRYKNAVVDSSRQKQLEMFLGLRLFKHLPSVSVQPLHVLSRPSGFFLKPVPNMFPSSDGGASLLSFKRKDMIWVCPQGTDVVELFIYLGEPCHVCQLLLTISHGADDSTYPATVDVRTGRHLDGLKLILEGASIPRCGNGTNLLMPLPGSVSAEDMAITGAGRIGFAYSFCGSYLLSCYFWNKFHDSW
;
A
#
# COMPACT_ATOMS: atom_id res chain seq x y z
N MET A 1 9.48 34.20 1.24
CA MET A 1 8.80 33.08 0.54
C MET A 1 7.53 32.81 1.31
N GLU A 2 6.40 33.23 0.74
CA GLU A 2 5.09 33.19 1.38
C GLU A 2 4.62 31.74 1.55
N SER A 3 4.13 31.44 2.75
CA SER A 3 3.50 30.16 3.10
C SER A 3 2.30 29.86 2.18
N PRO A 4 2.11 28.60 1.72
CA PRO A 4 0.90 28.23 1.00
C PRO A 4 -0.24 28.03 2.01
N VAL A 5 -0.84 29.12 2.48
CA VAL A 5 -2.17 29.10 3.09
C VAL A 5 -3.08 29.89 2.15
N GLY A 6 -3.45 29.25 1.03
CA GLY A 6 -4.34 29.81 0.02
C GLY A 6 -5.47 28.83 -0.30
N GLY A 7 -6.68 29.13 0.19
CA GLY A 7 -7.95 28.56 -0.27
C GLY A 7 -8.37 27.21 0.33
N SER A 8 -9.48 27.19 1.08
CA SER A 8 -10.14 25.99 1.61
C SER A 8 -10.85 25.16 0.50
N ARG A 9 -10.15 24.77 -0.56
CA ARG A 9 -10.76 23.98 -1.64
C ARG A 9 -10.55 22.49 -1.41
N GLN A 10 -11.61 21.70 -1.57
CA GLN A 10 -11.50 20.24 -1.57
C GLN A 10 -10.99 19.77 -2.93
N THR A 11 -10.29 18.63 -2.95
CA THR A 11 -9.90 18.00 -4.22
C THR A 11 -11.14 17.65 -5.05
N SER A 12 -11.09 17.99 -6.34
CA SER A 12 -12.12 17.69 -7.32
C SER A 12 -11.48 17.17 -8.61
N VAL A 13 -12.21 16.29 -9.28
CA VAL A 13 -11.83 15.72 -10.57
C VAL A 13 -13.05 15.76 -11.48
N ILE A 14 -12.91 16.32 -12.67
CA ILE A 14 -13.95 16.33 -13.69
C ILE A 14 -13.38 15.66 -14.93
N VAL A 15 -14.01 14.58 -15.38
CA VAL A 15 -13.63 13.91 -16.63
C VAL A 15 -14.65 14.30 -17.69
N VAL A 16 -14.18 15.00 -18.71
CA VAL A 16 -15.01 15.55 -19.81
C VAL A 16 -14.70 14.76 -21.07
N THR A 17 -15.73 14.19 -21.67
CA THR A 17 -15.67 13.55 -23.00
C THR A 17 -16.45 14.41 -23.98
N LEU A 18 -15.78 14.88 -25.03
CA LEU A 18 -16.41 15.66 -26.09
C LEU A 18 -17.12 14.76 -27.12
N ASP A 19 -18.02 15.33 -27.93
CA ASP A 19 -18.67 14.63 -29.04
C ASP A 19 -17.68 14.14 -30.10
N THR A 20 -16.52 14.81 -30.21
CA THR A 20 -15.38 14.40 -31.04
C THR A 20 -14.71 13.11 -30.55
N GLY A 21 -15.02 12.66 -29.32
CA GLY A 21 -14.41 11.51 -28.66
C GLY A 21 -13.17 11.85 -27.84
N GLU A 22 -12.73 13.11 -27.83
CA GLU A 22 -11.61 13.58 -27.02
C GLU A 22 -11.95 13.56 -25.53
N VAL A 23 -10.97 13.20 -24.71
CA VAL A 23 -11.13 13.09 -23.25
C VAL A 23 -10.14 13.98 -22.52
N TYR A 24 -10.66 14.77 -21.60
CA TYR A 24 -9.91 15.68 -20.75
C TYR A 24 -10.17 15.37 -19.27
N ILE A 25 -9.12 15.38 -18.46
CA ILE A 25 -9.19 15.19 -17.01
C ILE A 25 -8.84 16.54 -16.37
N VAL A 26 -9.85 17.22 -15.84
CA VAL A 26 -9.71 18.48 -15.11
C VAL A 26 -9.56 18.18 -13.63
N THR A 27 -8.54 18.76 -12.99
CA THR A 27 -8.18 18.46 -11.61
C THR A 27 -7.90 19.74 -10.82
N SER A 28 -8.57 19.89 -9.67
CA SER A 28 -8.25 20.92 -8.68
C SER A 28 -7.84 20.22 -7.41
N LEU A 29 -6.55 20.18 -7.09
CA LEU A 29 -6.05 19.51 -5.88
C LEU A 29 -6.14 20.41 -4.65
N TYR A 30 -6.38 19.81 -3.48
CA TYR A 30 -6.29 20.48 -2.18
C TYR A 30 -4.93 21.20 -1.97
N SER A 31 -3.84 20.61 -2.45
CA SER A 31 -2.47 21.13 -2.28
C SER A 31 -2.11 22.31 -3.19
N ARG A 32 -3.02 22.72 -4.08
CA ARG A 32 -2.76 23.72 -5.13
C ARG A 32 -3.82 24.80 -5.12
N THR A 33 -3.56 25.93 -5.80
CA THR A 33 -4.55 27.00 -6.00
C THR A 33 -5.07 27.08 -7.43
N ASP A 34 -4.36 26.46 -8.38
CA ASP A 34 -4.67 26.41 -9.81
C ASP A 34 -5.32 25.07 -10.19
N THR A 35 -6.01 25.02 -11.33
CA THR A 35 -6.65 23.83 -11.88
C THR A 35 -5.85 23.34 -13.09
N GLN A 36 -5.56 22.04 -13.16
CA GLN A 36 -4.81 21.44 -14.27
C GLN A 36 -5.74 20.64 -15.18
N VAL A 37 -5.51 20.72 -16.48
CA VAL A 37 -6.18 19.92 -17.50
C VAL A 37 -5.19 18.94 -18.10
N ILE A 38 -5.54 17.67 -18.11
CA ILE A 38 -4.75 16.60 -18.70
C ILE A 38 -5.50 16.06 -19.91
N TYR A 39 -4.89 16.14 -21.08
CA TYR A 39 -5.46 15.57 -22.31
C TYR A 39 -5.05 14.10 -22.45
N VAL A 40 -6.00 13.24 -22.83
CA VAL A 40 -5.73 11.84 -23.14
C VAL A 40 -5.61 11.70 -24.66
N ASP A 41 -4.40 11.39 -25.13
CA ASP A 41 -4.12 11.17 -26.56
C ASP A 41 -5.00 10.02 -27.10
N PRO A 42 -5.92 10.28 -28.05
CA PRO A 42 -6.90 9.29 -28.48
C PRO A 42 -6.27 8.17 -29.31
N THR A 43 -5.03 8.33 -29.78
CA THR A 43 -4.34 7.29 -30.56
C THR A 43 -3.67 6.28 -29.64
N THR A 44 -2.96 6.78 -28.62
CA THR A 44 -2.04 5.98 -27.79
C THR A 44 -2.52 5.80 -26.35
N GLY A 45 -3.44 6.63 -25.87
CA GLY A 45 -3.77 6.75 -24.45
C GLY A 45 -2.68 7.45 -23.63
N ALA A 46 -1.67 8.06 -24.27
CA ALA A 46 -0.68 8.83 -23.51
C ALA A 46 -1.33 10.05 -22.87
N LEU A 47 -1.04 10.28 -21.58
CA LEU A 47 -1.44 11.52 -20.92
C LEU A 47 -0.54 12.67 -21.41
N ARG A 48 -1.12 13.85 -21.63
CA ARG A 48 -0.40 15.05 -22.09
C ARG A 48 -0.65 16.23 -21.14
N TYR A 49 0.43 16.90 -20.77
CA TYR A 49 0.45 18.10 -19.93
C TYR A 49 1.71 18.91 -20.23
N HIS A 50 1.57 20.23 -20.37
CA HIS A 50 2.63 21.19 -20.72
C HIS A 50 2.84 22.26 -19.64
N GLY A 51 1.89 22.46 -18.71
CA GLY A 51 2.02 23.40 -17.60
C GLY A 51 1.95 24.87 -18.02
N LYS A 52 1.19 25.18 -19.08
CA LYS A 52 1.03 26.51 -19.65
C LYS A 52 -0.32 27.11 -19.26
N TRP A 53 -0.26 28.26 -18.59
CA TRP A 53 -1.44 29.06 -18.23
C TRP A 53 -2.31 29.41 -19.45
N GLY A 54 -3.62 29.24 -19.30
CA GLY A 54 -4.62 29.45 -20.36
C GLY A 54 -4.66 28.35 -21.42
N TYR A 55 -3.89 27.27 -21.26
CA TYR A 55 -3.91 26.10 -22.14
C TYR A 55 -4.25 24.83 -21.35
N ASP A 56 -3.47 24.51 -20.32
CA ASP A 56 -3.69 23.35 -19.45
C ASP A 56 -3.54 23.67 -17.96
N VAL A 57 -3.39 24.96 -17.63
CA VAL A 57 -3.45 25.51 -16.27
C VAL A 57 -4.41 26.70 -16.23
N PHE A 58 -5.36 26.66 -15.30
CA PHE A 58 -6.46 27.63 -15.17
C PHE A 58 -6.66 28.05 -13.71
N GLY A 59 -7.39 29.16 -13.48
CA GLY A 59 -7.72 29.63 -12.13
C GLY A 59 -8.85 28.83 -11.48
N SER A 60 -9.72 28.20 -12.28
CA SER A 60 -10.85 27.41 -11.79
C SER A 60 -11.26 26.28 -12.73
N GLU A 61 -12.07 25.36 -12.21
CA GLU A 61 -12.72 24.30 -13.00
C GLU A 61 -13.62 24.85 -14.09
N ASN A 62 -14.36 25.92 -13.82
CA ASN A 62 -15.27 26.52 -14.80
C ASN A 62 -14.47 27.08 -15.98
N GLU A 63 -13.39 27.82 -15.73
CA GLU A 63 -12.51 28.32 -16.79
C GLU A 63 -11.91 27.20 -17.63
N ALA A 64 -11.45 26.12 -16.97
CA ALA A 64 -10.90 24.96 -17.66
C ALA A 64 -11.95 24.26 -18.54
N VAL A 65 -13.16 24.03 -18.02
CA VAL A 65 -14.25 23.39 -18.77
C VAL A 65 -14.75 24.28 -19.90
N ASP A 66 -14.85 25.59 -19.67
CA ASP A 66 -15.25 26.54 -20.71
C ASP A 66 -14.21 26.61 -21.84
N TYR A 67 -12.91 26.54 -21.51
CA TYR A 67 -11.84 26.42 -22.51
C TYR A 67 -11.97 25.14 -23.34
N ILE A 68 -12.13 23.98 -22.69
CA ILE A 68 -12.26 22.67 -23.36
C ILE A 68 -13.51 22.63 -24.26
N THR A 69 -14.60 23.25 -23.82
CA THR A 69 -15.89 23.22 -24.51
C THR A 69 -16.13 24.45 -25.39
N ASN A 70 -15.13 25.31 -25.63
CA ASN A 70 -15.30 26.60 -26.33
C ASN A 70 -16.56 27.37 -25.85
N GLY A 71 -16.88 27.31 -24.55
CA GLY A 71 -18.06 27.93 -23.94
C GLY A 71 -19.42 27.28 -24.24
N SER A 72 -19.47 26.18 -25.00
CA SER A 72 -20.71 25.47 -25.33
C SER A 72 -20.79 24.11 -24.66
N ARG A 73 -21.57 24.03 -23.57
CA ARG A 73 -21.85 22.78 -22.84
C ARG A 73 -22.49 21.67 -23.69
N TRP A 74 -23.06 22.03 -24.85
CA TRP A 74 -23.69 21.10 -25.79
C TRP A 74 -22.69 20.21 -26.53
N MET A 75 -21.39 20.53 -26.51
CA MET A 75 -20.35 19.71 -27.15
C MET A 75 -19.82 18.59 -26.24
N CYS A 76 -20.33 18.48 -25.01
CA CYS A 76 -19.94 17.44 -24.08
C CYS A 76 -20.86 16.22 -24.21
N LYS A 77 -20.29 15.10 -24.68
CA LYS A 77 -20.96 13.81 -24.72
C LYS A 77 -21.24 13.26 -23.32
N SER A 78 -20.29 13.42 -22.40
CA SER A 78 -20.45 12.98 -21.02
C SER A 78 -19.48 13.69 -20.07
N THR A 79 -19.96 14.02 -18.88
CA THR A 79 -19.15 14.55 -17.78
C THR A 79 -19.25 13.63 -16.56
N THR A 80 -18.12 13.21 -16.00
CA THR A 80 -18.07 12.47 -14.73
C THR A 80 -17.40 13.31 -13.65
N PHE A 81 -18.06 13.46 -12.50
CA PHE A 81 -17.53 14.16 -11.34
C PHE A 81 -16.99 13.15 -10.32
N ALA A 82 -15.76 13.40 -9.85
CA ALA A 82 -15.07 12.57 -8.90
C ALA A 82 -14.32 13.42 -7.86
N LYS A 83 -13.84 12.75 -6.82
CA LYS A 83 -13.17 13.34 -5.67
C LYS A 83 -11.67 13.00 -5.61
N ALA A 84 -11.24 11.95 -6.30
CA ALA A 84 -9.84 11.57 -6.42
C ALA A 84 -9.60 10.67 -7.64
N ILE A 85 -8.38 10.71 -8.18
CA ILE A 85 -7.91 9.74 -9.18
C ILE A 85 -7.17 8.61 -8.45
N LEU A 86 -7.57 7.37 -8.71
CA LEU A 86 -6.98 6.18 -8.09
C LEU A 86 -5.99 5.47 -9.02
N GLY A 87 -6.01 5.73 -10.32
CA GLY A 87 -5.06 5.16 -11.26
C GLY A 87 -5.41 5.36 -12.72
N TYR A 88 -4.43 5.23 -13.61
CA TYR A 88 -4.60 5.25 -15.06
C TYR A 88 -3.69 4.22 -15.74
N THR A 89 -4.16 3.61 -16.83
CA THR A 89 -3.31 2.81 -17.72
C THR A 89 -3.92 2.72 -19.11
N ALA A 90 -3.08 2.66 -20.15
CA ALA A 90 -3.50 2.42 -21.52
C ALA A 90 -3.24 0.95 -21.87
N LEU A 91 -4.30 0.19 -22.13
CA LEU A 91 -4.26 -1.25 -22.39
C LEU A 91 -5.04 -1.57 -23.67
N GLY A 92 -4.34 -1.98 -24.73
CA GLY A 92 -4.96 -2.40 -25.98
C GLY A 92 -5.74 -1.29 -26.65
N SER A 93 -7.05 -1.47 -26.74
CA SER A 93 -7.99 -0.51 -27.33
C SER A 93 -8.55 0.52 -26.35
N PHE A 94 -8.12 0.52 -25.09
CA PHE A 94 -8.70 1.39 -24.07
C PHE A 94 -7.67 2.08 -23.18
N GLY A 95 -7.86 3.38 -22.95
CA GLY A 95 -7.39 4.05 -21.74
C GLY A 95 -8.36 3.75 -20.59
N LEU A 96 -7.85 3.21 -19.49
CA LEU A 96 -8.63 2.88 -18.30
C LEU A 96 -8.27 3.86 -17.17
N LEU A 97 -9.20 4.77 -16.86
CA LEU A 97 -9.07 5.73 -15.77
C LEU A 97 -9.94 5.28 -14.59
N LEU A 98 -9.34 5.06 -13.42
CA LEU A 98 -10.06 4.74 -12.19
C LEU A 98 -10.18 5.99 -11.31
N VAL A 99 -11.41 6.36 -10.96
CA VAL A 99 -11.71 7.51 -10.09
C VAL A 99 -12.59 7.11 -8.92
N ALA A 100 -12.47 7.82 -7.79
CA ALA A 100 -13.40 7.72 -6.67
C ALA A 100 -14.49 8.79 -6.82
N THR A 101 -15.74 8.36 -6.98
CA THR A 101 -16.90 9.28 -7.08
C THR A 101 -17.42 9.65 -5.69
N ARG A 102 -17.26 8.75 -4.71
CA ARG A 102 -17.67 8.97 -3.32
C ARG A 102 -16.59 8.53 -2.33
N LEU A 103 -16.40 9.35 -1.31
CA LEU A 103 -15.48 9.12 -0.20
C LEU A 103 -16.22 9.25 1.12
N THR A 104 -15.79 8.48 2.12
CA THR A 104 -16.16 8.69 3.52
C THR A 104 -14.91 9.08 4.30
N ALA A 105 -14.97 10.19 5.04
CA ALA A 105 -13.92 10.60 5.97
C ALA A 105 -13.92 9.66 7.20
N SER A 106 -13.28 8.51 7.06
CA SER A 106 -13.28 7.43 8.05
C SER A 106 -12.43 7.76 9.28
N ILE A 107 -11.42 8.61 9.12
CA ILE A 107 -10.70 9.27 10.21
C ILE A 107 -10.58 10.76 9.87
N PRO A 108 -11.53 11.62 10.32
CA PRO A 108 -11.64 12.99 9.83
C PRO A 108 -10.53 13.93 10.34
N ASN A 109 -10.05 13.72 11.57
CA ASN A 109 -9.15 14.64 12.26
C ASN A 109 -8.01 13.86 12.94
N LEU A 110 -6.97 13.52 12.19
CA LEU A 110 -5.73 13.02 12.80
C LEU A 110 -5.08 14.09 13.69
N PRO A 111 -4.33 13.71 14.75
CA PRO A 111 -3.50 14.67 15.46
C PRO A 111 -2.58 15.40 14.48
N GLY A 112 -2.63 16.73 14.48
CA GLY A 112 -1.93 17.56 13.52
C GLY A 112 -2.63 17.81 12.18
N GLY A 113 -3.86 17.34 12.01
CA GLY A 113 -4.63 17.52 10.80
C GLY A 113 -4.35 16.45 9.74
N GLY A 114 -5.26 16.35 8.79
CA GLY A 114 -5.31 15.30 7.78
C GLY A 114 -6.51 14.39 7.98
N THR A 115 -7.11 14.00 6.86
CA THR A 115 -8.29 13.15 6.80
C THR A 115 -7.94 11.86 6.06
N VAL A 116 -8.18 10.72 6.70
CA VAL A 116 -8.16 9.43 6.02
C VAL A 116 -9.53 9.21 5.40
N CYS A 117 -9.55 9.00 4.09
CA CYS A 117 -10.74 8.79 3.30
C CYS A 117 -10.80 7.33 2.83
N THR A 118 -11.92 6.66 3.11
CA THR A 118 -12.24 5.37 2.51
C THR A 118 -13.00 5.59 1.20
N VAL A 119 -12.60 4.91 0.13
CA VAL A 119 -13.30 4.91 -1.16
C VAL A 119 -14.60 4.13 -0.98
N THR A 120 -15.75 4.80 -1.08
CA THR A 120 -17.07 4.15 -0.93
C THR A 120 -17.77 3.89 -2.24
N GLU A 121 -17.40 4.61 -3.30
CA GLU A 121 -17.87 4.40 -4.66
C GLU A 121 -16.76 4.79 -5.63
N SER A 122 -16.46 3.89 -6.57
CA SER A 122 -15.45 4.08 -7.60
C SER A 122 -16.00 3.75 -8.98
N GLN A 123 -15.37 4.34 -10.01
CA GLN A 123 -15.79 4.17 -11.39
C GLN A 123 -14.56 4.02 -12.29
N TRP A 124 -14.59 2.99 -13.13
CA TRP A 124 -13.68 2.84 -14.27
C TRP A 124 -14.27 3.55 -15.49
N ILE A 125 -13.57 4.56 -15.97
CA ILE A 125 -13.89 5.27 -17.21
C ILE A 125 -13.06 4.63 -18.33
N LYS A 126 -13.75 4.05 -19.33
CA LYS A 126 -13.15 3.41 -20.49
C LYS A 126 -13.08 4.41 -21.65
N ILE A 127 -11.87 4.74 -22.08
CA ILE A 127 -11.58 5.70 -23.15
C ILE A 127 -11.18 4.91 -24.39
N PRO A 128 -12.01 4.85 -25.46
CA PRO A 128 -11.67 4.11 -26.66
C PRO A 128 -10.47 4.75 -27.39
N LEU A 129 -9.50 3.93 -27.79
CA LEU A 129 -8.31 4.35 -28.51
C LEU A 129 -8.42 4.02 -30.00
N GLN A 130 -7.90 4.90 -30.85
CA GLN A 130 -8.00 4.82 -32.32
C GLN A 130 -6.99 3.85 -32.94
N ASN A 131 -5.82 3.66 -32.32
CA ASN A 131 -4.80 2.72 -32.79
C ASN A 131 -4.49 1.67 -31.71
N PRO A 132 -5.33 0.62 -31.59
CA PRO A 132 -5.16 -0.37 -30.54
C PRO A 132 -3.87 -1.16 -30.74
N GLN A 133 -3.12 -1.35 -29.66
CA GLN A 133 -2.04 -2.33 -29.67
C GLN A 133 -2.62 -3.72 -30.00
N PRO A 134 -2.01 -4.52 -30.89
CA PRO A 134 -2.47 -5.88 -31.17
C PRO A 134 -2.47 -6.72 -29.89
N GLN A 135 -3.61 -7.35 -29.57
CA GLN A 135 -3.78 -8.15 -28.37
C GLN A 135 -4.30 -9.54 -28.69
N GLY A 136 -3.80 -10.54 -27.97
CA GLY A 136 -4.36 -11.89 -28.01
C GLY A 136 -5.74 -11.94 -27.34
N LYS A 137 -6.58 -12.91 -27.73
CA LYS A 137 -7.94 -13.10 -27.14
C LYS A 137 -7.94 -13.18 -25.61
N GLY A 138 -6.92 -13.83 -25.02
CA GLY A 138 -6.78 -13.95 -23.57
C GLY A 138 -6.51 -12.62 -22.89
N GLU A 139 -5.68 -11.77 -23.50
CA GLU A 139 -5.37 -10.43 -22.99
C GLU A 139 -6.58 -9.50 -23.07
N VAL A 140 -7.33 -9.52 -24.19
CA VAL A 140 -8.57 -8.75 -24.34
C VAL A 140 -9.55 -9.07 -23.20
N LYS A 141 -9.72 -10.36 -22.89
CA LYS A 141 -10.55 -10.82 -21.76
C LYS A 141 -10.02 -10.30 -20.42
N ASN A 142 -8.70 -10.32 -20.22
CA ASN A 142 -8.07 -9.83 -19.00
C ASN A 142 -8.30 -8.32 -18.80
N VAL A 143 -8.16 -7.52 -19.86
CA VAL A 143 -8.44 -6.07 -19.85
C VAL A 143 -9.91 -5.80 -19.51
N GLN A 144 -10.83 -6.63 -20.01
CA GLN A 144 -12.26 -6.51 -19.70
C GLN A 144 -12.61 -6.85 -18.25
N GLU A 145 -11.90 -7.80 -17.64
CA GLU A 145 -12.12 -8.26 -16.26
C GLU A 145 -11.37 -7.43 -15.20
N LEU A 146 -10.38 -6.61 -15.58
CA LEU A 146 -9.64 -5.76 -14.65
C LEU A 146 -10.57 -4.78 -13.88
N PRO A 147 -11.55 -4.11 -14.53
CA PRO A 147 -12.53 -3.28 -13.84
C PRO A 147 -13.42 -3.98 -12.80
N ASP A 148 -13.50 -5.31 -12.81
CA ASP A 148 -14.32 -6.07 -11.86
C ASP A 148 -13.62 -6.25 -10.50
N LEU A 149 -12.38 -5.74 -10.34
CA LEU A 149 -11.70 -5.74 -9.05
C LEU A 149 -12.48 -4.87 -8.06
N ASP A 150 -12.74 -5.45 -6.89
CA ASP A 150 -13.52 -4.83 -5.84
C ASP A 150 -12.71 -3.76 -5.08
N ILE A 151 -12.98 -2.48 -5.37
CA ILE A 151 -12.30 -1.33 -4.76
C ILE A 151 -13.07 -0.79 -3.55
N ASP A 152 -14.39 -0.74 -3.65
CA ASP A 152 -15.28 -0.02 -2.75
C ASP A 152 -15.29 -0.61 -1.33
N GLY A 153 -15.15 0.26 -0.34
CA GLY A 153 -15.06 -0.07 1.08
C GLY A 153 -13.79 -0.83 1.49
N LYS A 154 -12.83 -1.01 0.57
CA LYS A 154 -11.63 -1.83 0.77
C LYS A 154 -10.32 -1.07 0.59
N HIS A 155 -10.39 0.13 0.03
CA HIS A 155 -9.25 1.00 -0.18
C HIS A 155 -9.46 2.35 0.48
N TYR A 156 -8.35 2.93 0.93
CA TYR A 156 -8.34 4.22 1.60
C TYR A 156 -7.03 4.94 1.30
N PHE A 157 -7.03 6.26 1.50
CA PHE A 157 -5.87 7.11 1.30
C PHE A 157 -5.96 8.35 2.20
N CYS A 158 -4.87 9.11 2.26
CA CYS A 158 -4.85 10.44 2.83
C CYS A 158 -4.08 11.37 1.88
N GLU A 159 -4.68 12.48 1.46
CA GLU A 159 -4.06 13.42 0.51
C GLU A 159 -3.02 14.33 1.15
N THR A 160 -2.93 14.32 2.48
CA THR A 160 -2.15 15.30 3.24
C THR A 160 -1.12 14.66 4.14
N ARG A 161 -1.14 13.34 4.36
CA ARG A 161 -0.27 12.65 5.32
C ARG A 161 0.16 11.30 4.81
N ASP A 162 1.44 10.96 5.01
CA ASP A 162 1.91 9.60 4.83
C ASP A 162 1.31 8.68 5.90
N ILE A 163 0.36 7.84 5.48
CA ILE A 163 -0.24 6.79 6.30
C ILE A 163 0.26 5.39 5.92
N THR A 164 1.30 5.28 5.08
CA THR A 164 1.95 3.99 4.74
C THR A 164 2.92 3.51 5.83
N ARG A 165 3.24 4.39 6.78
CA ARG A 165 4.12 4.15 7.91
C ARG A 165 3.39 4.35 9.24
N PRO A 166 3.93 3.78 10.33
CA PRO A 166 3.55 4.12 11.71
C PRO A 166 3.35 5.62 11.94
N PHE A 167 2.30 5.97 12.67
CA PHE A 167 2.01 7.34 13.07
C PHE A 167 2.91 7.79 14.25
N PRO A 168 3.43 9.03 14.22
CA PRO A 168 3.48 9.94 13.09
C PRO A 168 4.61 9.53 12.12
N SER A 169 4.35 9.61 10.80
CA SER A 169 5.39 9.36 9.81
C SER A 169 6.41 10.50 9.80
N ARG A 170 7.70 10.14 9.67
CA ARG A 170 8.80 11.09 9.44
C ARG A 170 8.92 11.46 7.97
N MET A 171 8.46 10.59 7.08
CA MET A 171 8.59 10.79 5.65
C MET A 171 7.49 11.70 5.14
N PRO A 172 7.78 12.57 4.16
CA PRO A 172 6.74 13.33 3.48
C PRO A 172 5.83 12.38 2.69
N LEU A 173 4.61 12.83 2.40
CA LEU A 173 3.62 12.09 1.61
C LEU A 173 4.20 11.57 0.28
N GLN A 174 5.06 12.35 -0.37
CA GLN A 174 5.64 11.98 -1.68
C GLN A 174 6.73 10.89 -1.60
N ASN A 175 7.12 10.47 -0.39
CA ASN A 175 8.06 9.37 -0.17
C ASN A 175 7.37 8.24 0.62
N PRO A 176 6.33 7.57 0.06
CA PRO A 176 5.62 6.51 0.75
C PRO A 176 6.47 5.25 0.95
N ASP A 177 5.97 4.34 1.77
CA ASP A 177 6.49 2.98 1.86
C ASP A 177 5.85 2.12 0.77
N GLU A 178 6.65 1.74 -0.22
CA GLU A 178 6.22 0.96 -1.38
C GLU A 178 5.57 -0.38 -1.01
N GLU A 179 5.81 -0.94 0.19
CA GLU A 179 5.12 -2.14 0.67
C GLU A 179 3.59 -1.97 0.67
N PHE A 180 3.10 -0.74 0.82
CA PHE A 180 1.67 -0.44 1.02
C PHE A 180 1.03 0.38 -0.10
N VAL A 181 1.78 0.76 -1.15
CA VAL A 181 1.24 1.53 -2.29
C VAL A 181 0.62 0.59 -3.34
N TRP A 182 -0.69 0.38 -3.27
CA TRP A 182 -1.39 -0.60 -4.11
C TRP A 182 -1.48 -0.18 -5.58
N ASN A 183 -1.57 1.11 -5.86
CA ASN A 183 -1.75 1.63 -7.22
C ASN A 183 -0.43 2.14 -7.86
N GLU A 184 0.74 1.71 -7.37
CA GLU A 184 2.04 2.28 -7.76
C GLU A 184 2.21 2.38 -9.28
N TRP A 185 2.04 1.29 -10.04
CA TRP A 185 2.21 1.33 -11.50
C TRP A 185 1.08 2.08 -12.22
N LEU A 186 -0.13 2.11 -11.67
CA LEU A 186 -1.26 2.90 -12.20
C LEU A 186 -1.09 4.40 -11.96
N SER A 187 -0.24 4.79 -11.00
CA SER A 187 0.11 6.19 -10.76
C SER A 187 1.21 6.70 -11.70
N MET A 188 1.99 5.80 -12.31
CA MET A 188 3.15 6.15 -13.13
C MET A 188 2.84 7.07 -14.32
N PRO A 189 1.72 6.93 -15.05
CA PRO A 189 1.40 7.85 -16.13
C PRO A 189 1.35 9.31 -15.68
N PHE A 190 0.78 9.59 -14.50
CA PHE A 190 0.76 10.94 -13.93
C PHE A 190 2.14 11.41 -13.48
N LYS A 191 2.93 10.53 -12.84
CA LYS A 191 4.33 10.82 -12.47
C LYS A 191 5.17 11.16 -13.71
N SER A 192 4.96 10.46 -14.82
CA SER A 192 5.74 10.62 -16.06
C SER A 192 5.54 11.96 -16.77
N ILE A 193 4.37 12.58 -16.59
CA ILE A 193 4.05 13.91 -17.14
C ILE A 193 4.32 15.05 -16.15
N GLY A 194 5.00 14.77 -15.03
CA GLY A 194 5.33 15.78 -14.01
C GLY A 194 4.20 16.10 -13.03
N LEU A 195 3.18 15.24 -12.92
CA LEU A 195 2.01 15.42 -12.06
C LEU A 195 1.90 14.31 -10.98
N PRO A 196 2.91 14.10 -10.12
CA PRO A 196 2.96 12.95 -9.22
C PRO A 196 1.91 12.96 -8.09
N GLN A 197 1.26 14.10 -7.83
CA GLN A 197 0.25 14.26 -6.77
C GLN A 197 -1.18 14.03 -7.27
N HIS A 198 -1.39 13.96 -8.59
CA HIS A 198 -2.72 13.87 -9.19
C HIS A 198 -3.37 12.51 -8.98
N CYS A 199 -2.58 11.47 -8.78
CA CYS A 199 -3.04 10.15 -8.39
C CYS A 199 -2.69 9.89 -6.92
N VAL A 200 -3.69 9.57 -6.10
CA VAL A 200 -3.51 9.39 -4.66
C VAL A 200 -2.69 8.15 -4.35
N ILE A 201 -1.99 8.13 -3.22
CA ILE A 201 -1.33 6.92 -2.72
C ILE A 201 -2.41 6.02 -2.13
N LEU A 202 -2.78 4.97 -2.86
CA LEU A 202 -3.88 4.09 -2.48
C LEU A 202 -3.38 2.93 -1.61
N LEU A 203 -3.98 2.75 -0.44
CA LEU A 203 -3.77 1.60 0.43
C LEU A 203 -4.97 0.67 0.36
N GLN A 204 -4.76 -0.61 0.64
CA GLN A 204 -5.84 -1.59 0.80
C GLN A 204 -5.89 -2.10 2.25
N GLY A 205 -7.10 -2.26 2.77
CA GLY A 205 -7.36 -2.78 4.11
C GLY A 205 -8.48 -2.02 4.80
N PHE A 206 -8.24 -1.57 6.04
CA PHE A 206 -9.24 -0.90 6.88
C PHE A 206 -8.66 0.34 7.54
N ALA A 207 -9.44 1.41 7.65
CA ALA A 207 -9.12 2.59 8.46
C ALA A 207 -10.42 3.22 8.95
N GLU A 208 -10.61 3.30 10.26
CA GLU A 208 -11.80 3.91 10.86
C GLU A 208 -11.53 4.31 12.32
N CYS A 209 -12.26 5.32 12.83
CA CYS A 209 -12.18 5.71 14.23
C CYS A 209 -13.53 5.66 14.98
N ARG A 210 -13.46 5.58 16.31
CA ARG A 210 -14.58 5.71 17.24
C ARG A 210 -14.23 6.71 18.33
N ASN A 211 -15.23 7.51 18.69
CA ASN A 211 -15.19 8.36 19.86
C ASN A 211 -15.56 7.51 21.08
N PHE A 212 -14.93 7.78 22.23
CA PHE A 212 -15.27 7.12 23.49
C PHE A 212 -15.18 8.08 24.67
N GLY A 213 -15.87 7.73 25.75
CA GLY A 213 -15.84 8.41 27.04
C GLY A 213 -17.04 8.04 27.90
N ARG A 214 -17.13 8.64 29.09
CA ARG A 214 -18.21 8.37 30.04
C ARG A 214 -19.53 8.99 29.59
N SER A 215 -20.61 8.19 29.59
CA SER A 215 -21.99 8.65 29.37
C SER A 215 -22.18 9.64 28.21
N GLY A 216 -21.54 9.38 27.07
CA GLY A 216 -21.65 10.20 25.85
C GLY A 216 -20.75 11.43 25.79
N GLN A 217 -19.93 11.70 26.81
CA GLN A 217 -18.89 12.73 26.72
C GLN A 217 -17.69 12.25 25.88
N LEU A 218 -17.16 13.14 25.05
CA LEU A 218 -15.96 12.87 24.25
C LEU A 218 -14.71 13.00 25.13
N GLU A 219 -14.21 11.88 25.62
CA GLU A 219 -12.96 11.84 26.40
C GLU A 219 -11.76 11.49 25.51
N GLY A 220 -11.95 10.67 24.48
CA GLY A 220 -10.90 10.27 23.55
C GLY A 220 -11.42 9.73 22.23
N VAL A 221 -10.49 9.50 21.30
CA VAL A 221 -10.74 8.86 20.01
C VAL A 221 -9.78 7.70 19.85
N VAL A 222 -10.29 6.57 19.41
CA VAL A 222 -9.50 5.40 19.01
C VAL A 222 -9.68 5.16 17.52
N ALA A 223 -8.58 5.05 16.79
CA ALA A 223 -8.56 4.65 15.40
C ALA A 223 -7.87 3.30 15.23
N LEU A 224 -8.41 2.48 14.35
CA LEU A 224 -7.81 1.24 13.90
C LEU A 224 -7.49 1.37 12.42
N ILE A 225 -6.21 1.26 12.08
CA ILE A 225 -5.71 1.24 10.71
C ILE A 225 -5.07 -0.13 10.47
N ALA A 226 -5.44 -0.79 9.38
CA ALA A 226 -4.86 -2.05 8.94
C ALA A 226 -4.50 -1.92 7.46
N ARG A 227 -3.20 -2.03 7.18
CA ARG A 227 -2.57 -1.86 5.88
C ARG A 227 -2.15 -3.23 5.37
N ARG A 228 -2.75 -3.70 4.29
CA ARG A 228 -2.39 -4.96 3.63
C ARG A 228 -1.16 -4.75 2.75
N SER A 229 -0.14 -5.58 2.93
CA SER A 229 1.07 -5.58 2.12
C SER A 229 0.77 -5.98 0.68
N ARG A 230 1.35 -5.27 -0.28
CA ARG A 230 1.27 -5.62 -1.71
C ARG A 230 2.34 -6.62 -2.17
N LEU A 231 3.24 -7.03 -1.28
CA LEU A 231 4.40 -7.87 -1.64
C LEU A 231 4.03 -9.34 -1.87
N HIS A 232 2.99 -9.85 -1.22
CA HIS A 232 2.46 -11.19 -1.45
C HIS A 232 0.93 -11.25 -1.22
N PRO A 233 0.14 -10.51 -2.01
CA PRO A 233 -1.31 -10.56 -1.93
C PRO A 233 -1.82 -11.75 -2.74
N GLY A 234 -2.91 -12.34 -2.26
CA GLY A 234 -3.65 -13.28 -3.07
C GLY A 234 -4.86 -13.85 -2.37
N THR A 235 -5.54 -14.75 -3.07
CA THR A 235 -6.70 -15.46 -2.55
C THR A 235 -6.27 -16.60 -1.62
N ARG A 236 -7.25 -17.23 -0.96
CA ARG A 236 -7.03 -18.09 0.23
C ARG A 236 -5.98 -19.19 0.06
N TYR A 237 -5.92 -19.83 -1.10
CA TYR A 237 -5.00 -20.93 -1.36
C TYR A 237 -3.84 -20.55 -2.28
N LEU A 238 -3.90 -19.38 -2.93
CA LEU A 238 -2.90 -18.93 -3.90
C LEU A 238 -1.84 -18.00 -3.30
N ALA A 239 -2.04 -17.49 -2.08
CA ALA A 239 -1.05 -16.74 -1.33
C ALA A 239 -0.87 -17.29 0.09
N ARG A 240 0.13 -18.14 0.25
CA ARG A 240 0.55 -18.80 1.50
C ARG A 240 2.06 -18.81 1.61
N GLY A 241 2.56 -18.86 2.84
CA GLY A 241 3.99 -18.83 3.09
C GLY A 241 4.69 -17.59 2.52
N ILE A 242 5.99 -17.73 2.32
CA ILE A 242 6.85 -16.75 1.66
C ILE A 242 6.80 -16.92 0.14
N ASN A 243 6.95 -15.81 -0.59
CA ASN A 243 7.20 -15.80 -2.04
C ASN A 243 8.62 -15.31 -2.41
N SER A 244 8.88 -15.12 -3.70
CA SER A 244 10.14 -14.61 -4.23
C SER A 244 10.52 -13.19 -3.74
N CYS A 245 9.54 -12.40 -3.28
CA CYS A 245 9.77 -11.10 -2.66
C CYS A 245 10.12 -11.21 -1.16
N PHE A 246 10.28 -12.44 -0.65
CA PHE A 246 10.55 -12.71 0.75
C PHE A 246 9.47 -12.10 1.67
N SER A 247 8.21 -12.15 1.25
CA SER A 247 7.07 -11.63 2.03
C SER A 247 5.99 -12.69 2.21
N THR A 248 5.29 -12.59 3.34
CA THR A 248 4.28 -13.58 3.72
C THR A 248 2.94 -13.28 3.07
N GLY A 249 2.24 -14.35 2.67
CA GLY A 249 0.93 -14.28 2.07
C GLY A 249 -0.04 -13.47 2.93
N ASN A 250 -0.67 -12.47 2.31
CA ASN A 250 -1.76 -11.67 2.88
C ASN A 250 -1.45 -11.01 4.22
N GLU A 251 -0.19 -10.63 4.41
CA GLU A 251 0.24 -9.93 5.61
C GLU A 251 -0.38 -8.54 5.71
N ALA A 252 -0.76 -8.18 6.94
CA ALA A 252 -1.21 -6.84 7.27
C ALA A 252 -0.41 -6.27 8.45
N GLU A 253 -0.06 -4.99 8.35
CA GLU A 253 0.35 -4.18 9.49
C GLU A 253 -0.89 -3.51 10.08
N CYS A 254 -1.08 -3.64 11.38
CA CYS A 254 -2.19 -3.04 12.10
C CYS A 254 -1.67 -2.03 13.10
N GLU A 255 -2.41 -0.95 13.28
CA GLU A 255 -2.08 0.18 14.12
C GLU A 255 -3.32 0.66 14.88
N GLN A 256 -3.18 0.77 16.20
CA GLN A 256 -4.16 1.35 17.11
C GLN A 256 -3.65 2.69 17.61
N LEU A 257 -4.27 3.77 17.12
CA LEU A 257 -3.95 5.15 17.49
C LEU A 257 -5.01 5.68 18.45
N VAL A 258 -4.60 6.18 19.61
CA VAL A 258 -5.51 6.80 20.59
C VAL A 258 -5.04 8.20 20.89
N TRP A 259 -5.96 9.18 20.87
CA TRP A 259 -5.63 10.56 21.21
C TRP A 259 -6.78 11.26 21.93
N ILE A 260 -6.46 12.38 22.57
CA ILE A 260 -7.42 13.23 23.28
C ILE A 260 -7.67 14.49 22.45
N PRO A 261 -8.86 14.65 21.85
CA PRO A 261 -9.21 15.88 21.14
C PRO A 261 -9.08 17.09 22.06
N LYS A 262 -8.39 18.13 21.59
CA LYS A 262 -8.25 19.40 22.30
C LYS A 262 -8.71 20.57 21.42
N ARG A 263 -8.92 21.72 22.05
CA ARG A 263 -9.27 22.95 21.33
C ARG A 263 -8.11 23.38 20.43
N SER A 264 -8.42 24.13 19.37
CA SER A 264 -7.40 24.68 18.46
C SER A 264 -6.32 25.45 19.25
N GLY A 265 -5.06 25.26 18.88
CA GLY A 265 -3.90 25.86 19.55
C GLY A 265 -3.36 25.11 20.78
N GLN A 266 -4.06 24.07 21.26
CA GLN A 266 -3.56 23.20 22.34
C GLN A 266 -2.79 22.00 21.80
N SER A 267 -1.84 21.48 22.60
CA SER A 267 -1.13 20.25 22.27
C SER A 267 -2.06 19.05 22.37
N VAL A 268 -1.99 18.13 21.41
CA VAL A 268 -2.85 16.94 21.34
C VAL A 268 -2.02 15.72 21.72
N PRO A 269 -2.21 15.14 22.93
CA PRO A 269 -1.49 13.94 23.34
C PRO A 269 -2.04 12.71 22.61
N PHE A 270 -1.15 11.78 22.25
CA PHE A 270 -1.50 10.55 21.56
C PHE A 270 -0.60 9.37 21.95
N ASN A 271 -1.11 8.17 21.70
CA ASN A 271 -0.36 6.92 21.76
C ASN A 271 -0.62 6.07 20.51
N ALA A 272 0.39 5.36 20.03
CA ALA A 272 0.27 4.43 18.91
C ALA A 272 0.81 3.04 19.29
N TYR A 273 0.09 1.99 18.89
CA TYR A 273 0.48 0.60 19.09
C TYR A 273 0.38 -0.17 17.77
N ILE A 274 1.40 -0.95 17.44
CA ILE A 274 1.58 -1.54 16.11
C ILE A 274 1.89 -3.03 16.22
N TRP A 275 1.23 -3.83 15.39
CA TRP A 275 1.45 -5.26 15.30
C TRP A 275 1.30 -5.76 13.86
N ARG A 276 1.76 -6.99 13.60
CA ARG A 276 1.60 -7.66 12.30
C ARG A 276 0.71 -8.89 12.44
N ARG A 277 0.00 -9.23 11.37
CA ARG A 277 -0.71 -10.51 11.25
C ARG A 277 -0.51 -11.10 9.86
N GLY A 278 -0.30 -12.40 9.78
CA GLY A 278 -0.07 -13.07 8.50
C GLY A 278 0.20 -14.57 8.64
N THR A 279 0.49 -15.21 7.51
CA THR A 279 0.88 -16.62 7.47
C THR A 279 2.32 -16.85 7.95
N ILE A 280 2.73 -18.07 8.28
CA ILE A 280 4.10 -18.31 8.76
C ILE A 280 5.16 -18.06 7.65
N PRO A 281 6.36 -17.52 7.99
CA PRO A 281 7.35 -17.06 7.03
C PRO A 281 8.29 -18.17 6.52
N ILE A 282 7.73 -19.20 5.90
CA ILE A 282 8.44 -20.31 5.23
C ILE A 282 7.81 -20.61 3.87
N TRP A 283 8.48 -21.39 3.01
CA TRP A 283 7.90 -21.88 1.76
C TRP A 283 6.97 -23.05 2.02
N TRP A 284 5.66 -22.78 2.00
CA TRP A 284 4.62 -23.78 2.23
C TRP A 284 3.37 -23.45 1.41
N GLY A 285 2.56 -24.46 1.13
CA GLY A 285 1.33 -24.32 0.35
C GLY A 285 0.23 -25.23 0.88
N ALA A 286 -0.95 -25.09 0.28
CA ALA A 286 -2.02 -26.04 0.51
C ALA A 286 -2.79 -26.33 -0.76
N GLU A 287 -3.18 -27.58 -0.94
CA GLU A 287 -3.92 -28.06 -2.10
C GLU A 287 -5.31 -28.55 -1.70
N LEU A 288 -6.31 -28.13 -2.48
CA LEU A 288 -7.68 -28.61 -2.37
C LEU A 288 -7.80 -29.93 -3.13
N LYS A 289 -7.82 -31.06 -2.42
CA LYS A 289 -8.24 -32.34 -3.00
C LYS A 289 -9.77 -32.36 -3.12
N LEU A 290 -10.30 -32.63 -4.32
CA LEU A 290 -11.74 -32.66 -4.63
C LEU A 290 -12.59 -33.52 -3.68
N THR A 291 -11.97 -34.53 -3.05
CA THR A 291 -12.61 -35.49 -2.13
C THR A 291 -12.35 -35.22 -0.64
N ALA A 292 -11.49 -34.26 -0.30
CA ALA A 292 -11.07 -34.00 1.08
C ALA A 292 -11.87 -32.86 1.72
N ALA A 293 -12.22 -33.03 3.01
CA ALA A 293 -12.93 -32.01 3.79
C ALA A 293 -12.03 -30.81 4.20
N GLU A 294 -10.71 -31.03 4.28
CA GLU A 294 -9.68 -30.02 4.57
C GLU A 294 -8.61 -30.04 3.46
N ALA A 295 -7.99 -28.88 3.21
CA ALA A 295 -6.88 -28.77 2.27
C ALA A 295 -5.63 -29.47 2.84
N GLU A 296 -4.88 -30.15 1.97
CA GLU A 296 -3.63 -30.79 2.36
C GLU A 296 -2.51 -29.76 2.39
N ILE A 297 -1.79 -29.69 3.51
CA ILE A 297 -0.72 -28.74 3.74
C ILE A 297 0.61 -29.41 3.41
N TYR A 298 1.47 -28.71 2.67
CA TYR A 298 2.83 -29.16 2.37
C TYR A 298 3.84 -28.04 2.62
N VAL A 299 5.08 -28.43 2.88
CA VAL A 299 6.26 -27.55 2.97
C VAL A 299 7.17 -27.88 1.78
N ALA A 300 7.84 -26.88 1.22
CA ALA A 300 8.70 -27.09 0.06
C ALA A 300 9.90 -28.01 0.40
N ASP A 301 10.11 -29.06 -0.39
CA ASP A 301 11.20 -30.01 -0.17
C ASP A 301 12.60 -29.37 -0.32
N ARG A 302 12.72 -28.39 -1.22
CA ARG A 302 13.98 -27.70 -1.52
C ARG A 302 13.98 -26.30 -0.93
N ASP A 303 15.00 -26.01 -0.13
CA ASP A 303 15.25 -24.70 0.52
C ASP A 303 14.00 -24.11 1.23
N PRO A 304 13.32 -24.85 2.14
CA PRO A 304 12.06 -24.43 2.77
C PRO A 304 12.13 -23.09 3.51
N TYR A 305 13.33 -22.66 3.90
CA TYR A 305 13.59 -21.45 4.69
C TYR A 305 14.23 -20.31 3.88
N LYS A 306 14.33 -20.45 2.56
CA LYS A 306 14.86 -19.41 1.67
C LYS A 306 14.05 -18.12 1.85
N GLY A 307 14.72 -17.00 2.11
CA GLY A 307 14.03 -15.72 2.29
C GLY A 307 13.54 -15.43 3.71
N SER A 308 13.46 -16.42 4.61
CA SER A 308 13.02 -16.19 6.00
C SER A 308 13.92 -15.19 6.72
N LEU A 309 15.24 -15.24 6.48
CA LEU A 309 16.18 -14.25 7.02
C LEU A 309 15.88 -12.83 6.51
N GLN A 310 15.70 -12.66 5.20
CA GLN A 310 15.42 -11.37 4.57
C GLN A 310 14.08 -10.80 5.05
N TYR A 311 13.09 -11.67 5.26
CA TYR A 311 11.81 -11.30 5.87
C TYR A 311 12.02 -10.69 7.26
N TYR A 312 12.72 -11.39 8.16
CA TYR A 312 12.99 -10.89 9.51
C TYR A 312 13.92 -9.68 9.54
N GLN A 313 14.86 -9.55 8.59
CA GLN A 313 15.65 -8.34 8.42
C GLN A 313 14.75 -7.13 8.11
N ARG A 314 13.78 -7.28 7.21
CA ARG A 314 12.83 -6.20 6.87
C ARG A 314 12.00 -5.78 8.08
N LEU A 315 11.46 -6.74 8.84
CA LEU A 315 10.75 -6.45 10.09
C LEU A 315 11.66 -5.77 11.11
N SER A 316 12.88 -6.27 11.28
CA SER A 316 13.86 -5.68 12.19
C SER A 316 14.12 -4.21 11.82
N ASN A 317 14.34 -3.91 10.55
CA ASN A 317 14.60 -2.53 10.10
C ASN A 317 13.39 -1.61 10.30
N ARG A 318 12.18 -2.12 10.05
CA ARG A 318 10.94 -1.34 10.16
C ARG A 318 10.57 -0.99 11.60
N TYR A 319 10.86 -1.87 12.55
CA TYR A 319 10.49 -1.71 13.97
C TYR A 319 11.69 -1.43 14.89
N ASP A 320 12.83 -1.06 14.30
CA ASP A 320 14.00 -0.62 15.05
C ASP A 320 13.81 0.81 15.53
N ALA A 321 13.55 1.01 16.82
CA ALA A 321 13.46 2.35 17.39
C ALA A 321 14.78 3.14 17.32
N ARG A 322 15.92 2.48 17.09
CA ARG A 322 17.26 3.10 17.05
C ARG A 322 17.62 3.71 15.70
N ASN A 323 16.94 3.32 14.61
CA ASN A 323 17.15 3.92 13.29
C ASN A 323 16.71 5.40 13.24
N PHE A 324 16.21 5.94 14.36
CA PHE A 324 15.63 7.26 14.47
C PHE A 324 16.48 8.24 15.32
N ASP A 325 17.58 7.79 15.95
CA ASP A 325 18.47 8.60 16.82
C ASP A 325 19.67 9.24 16.09
N LEU A 326 19.58 9.58 14.81
CA LEU A 326 20.74 10.09 14.03
C LEU A 326 21.14 11.56 14.33
N ALA A 327 20.59 12.21 15.36
CA ALA A 327 20.82 13.64 15.63
C ALA A 327 21.41 13.99 17.00
N VAL A 328 21.80 13.03 17.86
CA VAL A 328 22.42 13.37 19.16
C VAL A 328 23.71 12.61 19.37
N GLY A 329 24.81 13.36 19.53
CA GLY A 329 26.16 12.87 19.70
C GLY A 329 26.32 11.91 20.88
N GLU A 330 27.18 10.92 20.64
CA GLU A 330 27.97 10.13 21.58
C GLU A 330 27.36 9.84 22.96
N ASN A 331 26.80 8.64 23.09
CA ASN A 331 27.28 7.65 24.05
C ASN A 331 26.81 6.26 23.64
N GLN A 332 27.75 5.34 23.38
CA GLN A 332 27.50 3.93 23.06
C GLN A 332 26.91 3.17 24.26
N LYS A 333 25.71 3.54 24.73
CA LYS A 333 24.91 2.67 25.58
C LYS A 333 24.45 1.48 24.74
N LYS A 334 24.71 0.25 25.23
CA LYS A 334 24.36 -1.04 24.62
C LYS A 334 23.09 -0.93 23.78
N LYS A 335 23.21 -1.06 22.45
CA LYS A 335 22.06 -0.98 21.55
C LYS A 335 21.00 -2.00 22.01
N PRO A 336 19.78 -1.57 22.40
CA PRO A 336 18.75 -2.51 22.82
C PRO A 336 18.42 -3.48 21.67
N PHE A 337 18.10 -4.73 22.02
CA PHE A 337 17.63 -5.72 21.05
C PHE A 337 16.25 -5.29 20.50
N ILE A 338 15.95 -5.71 19.27
CA ILE A 338 14.65 -5.52 18.61
C ILE A 338 13.88 -6.83 18.76
N PRO A 339 12.91 -6.92 19.69
CA PRO A 339 12.11 -8.12 19.86
C PRO A 339 11.09 -8.27 18.71
N ILE A 340 11.11 -9.43 18.05
CA ILE A 340 10.05 -9.86 17.11
C ILE A 340 9.38 -11.09 17.72
N VAL A 341 8.17 -10.92 18.24
CA VAL A 341 7.46 -11.96 19.00
C VAL A 341 6.38 -12.57 18.14
N CYS A 342 6.58 -13.81 17.73
CA CYS A 342 5.67 -14.60 16.91
C CYS A 342 4.71 -15.40 17.80
N ILE A 343 3.45 -14.97 17.87
CA ILE A 343 2.36 -15.71 18.51
C ILE A 343 1.73 -16.64 17.48
N ASN A 344 2.04 -17.92 17.57
CA ASN A 344 1.63 -18.92 16.60
C ASN A 344 0.35 -19.62 17.06
N LEU A 345 -0.74 -19.40 16.33
CA LEU A 345 -2.08 -19.88 16.68
C LEU A 345 -2.46 -21.21 16.00
N LEU A 346 -1.47 -21.91 15.44
CA LEU A 346 -1.63 -23.15 14.69
C LEU A 346 -2.11 -24.30 15.59
N ARG A 347 -2.84 -25.23 14.97
CA ARG A 347 -3.25 -26.50 15.59
C ARG A 347 -2.01 -27.38 15.73
N ASN A 348 -1.61 -27.69 16.95
CA ASN A 348 -0.39 -28.44 17.26
C ASN A 348 -0.66 -29.83 17.85
N ALA A 349 -1.92 -30.24 17.94
CA ALA A 349 -2.25 -31.60 18.37
C ALA A 349 -1.78 -32.64 17.33
N GLU A 350 -1.37 -33.81 17.82
CA GLU A 350 -0.93 -34.94 17.00
C GLU A 350 -2.01 -35.31 15.96
N GLY A 351 -1.58 -35.58 14.72
CA GLY A 351 -2.48 -35.90 13.59
C GLY A 351 -3.22 -34.71 12.98
N LYS A 352 -2.95 -33.46 13.37
CA LYS A 352 -3.50 -32.26 12.70
C LYS A 352 -2.60 -31.80 11.55
N SER A 353 -3.23 -31.36 10.46
CA SER A 353 -2.54 -30.90 9.24
C SER A 353 -1.62 -29.69 9.45
N GLU A 354 -1.85 -28.87 10.49
CA GLU A 354 -1.01 -27.70 10.79
C GLU A 354 0.24 -28.04 11.62
N SER A 355 0.40 -29.27 12.15
CA SER A 355 1.54 -29.62 13.02
C SER A 355 2.89 -29.56 12.30
N ILE A 356 2.93 -29.98 11.03
CA ILE A 356 4.11 -29.87 10.16
C ILE A 356 4.60 -28.42 10.05
N LEU A 357 3.68 -27.46 10.00
CA LEU A 357 4.01 -26.04 9.93
C LEU A 357 4.58 -25.53 11.25
N VAL A 358 4.12 -26.05 12.39
CA VAL A 358 4.68 -25.70 13.72
C VAL A 358 6.14 -26.13 13.79
N GLN A 359 6.43 -27.37 13.40
CA GLN A 359 7.79 -27.92 13.40
C GLN A 359 8.72 -27.11 12.47
N HIS A 360 8.33 -26.95 11.19
CA HIS A 360 9.17 -26.21 10.24
C HIS A 360 9.31 -24.73 10.59
N PHE A 361 8.35 -24.13 11.28
CA PHE A 361 8.50 -22.75 11.73
C PHE A 361 9.57 -22.63 12.84
N GLU A 362 9.60 -23.57 13.78
CA GLU A 362 10.67 -23.62 14.79
C GLU A 362 12.05 -23.84 14.14
N GLU A 363 12.15 -24.78 13.20
CA GLU A 363 13.38 -25.04 12.44
C GLU A 363 13.81 -23.83 11.62
N SER A 364 12.89 -23.12 10.96
CA SER A 364 13.17 -21.88 10.23
C SER A 364 13.79 -20.81 11.13
N LEU A 365 13.28 -20.65 12.36
CA LEU A 365 13.84 -19.70 13.32
C LEU A 365 15.22 -20.12 13.81
N ASN A 366 15.46 -21.42 14.00
CA ASN A 366 16.78 -21.94 14.32
C ASN A 366 17.76 -21.70 13.17
N TYR A 367 17.34 -21.87 11.92
CA TYR A 367 18.10 -21.50 10.73
C TYR A 367 18.43 -20.01 10.68
N VAL A 368 17.44 -19.14 10.91
CA VAL A 368 17.67 -17.68 10.92
C VAL A 368 18.66 -17.29 12.01
N ARG A 369 18.56 -17.87 13.21
CA ARG A 369 19.50 -17.65 14.32
C ARG A 369 20.91 -18.15 13.98
N SER A 370 21.04 -19.34 13.39
CA SER A 370 22.34 -19.92 13.05
C SER A 370 23.11 -19.10 12.00
N THR A 371 22.42 -18.29 11.18
CA THR A 371 23.09 -17.41 10.22
C THR A 371 23.93 -16.31 10.86
N GLY A 372 23.66 -15.92 12.12
CA GLY A 372 24.33 -14.81 12.80
C GLY A 372 24.12 -13.42 12.18
N LYS A 373 23.29 -13.30 11.12
CA LYS A 373 23.12 -12.06 10.34
C LYS A 373 22.18 -11.04 10.97
N LEU A 374 21.49 -11.40 12.05
CA LEU A 374 20.59 -10.52 12.81
C LEU A 374 21.07 -10.34 14.27
N PRO A 375 22.25 -9.75 14.51
CA PRO A 375 22.88 -9.73 15.83
C PRO A 375 22.10 -8.91 16.87
N TYR A 376 21.23 -7.99 16.42
CA TYR A 376 20.44 -7.12 17.29
C TYR A 376 18.95 -7.48 17.30
N THR A 377 18.52 -8.52 16.60
CA THR A 377 17.12 -8.91 16.51
C THR A 377 16.88 -10.15 17.35
N ARG A 378 15.92 -10.09 18.28
CA ARG A 378 15.55 -11.23 19.11
C ARG A 378 14.20 -11.78 18.65
N ILE A 379 14.24 -12.90 17.93
CA ILE A 379 13.02 -13.56 17.45
C ILE A 379 12.55 -14.60 18.47
N ILE A 380 11.33 -14.42 18.98
CA ILE A 380 10.70 -15.26 20.01
C ILE A 380 9.48 -15.94 19.39
N LEU A 381 9.35 -17.25 19.54
CA LEU A 381 8.19 -18.02 19.10
C LEU A 381 7.40 -18.49 20.32
N ILE A 382 6.10 -18.23 20.34
CA ILE A 382 5.17 -18.75 21.34
C ILE A 382 4.09 -19.52 20.59
N ASN A 383 4.11 -20.84 20.75
CA ASN A 383 3.07 -21.72 20.21
C ASN A 383 1.87 -21.73 21.18
N TYR A 384 0.73 -21.24 20.72
CA TYR A 384 -0.51 -21.18 21.49
C TYR A 384 -1.67 -21.72 20.64
N ASP A 385 -1.96 -23.01 20.77
CA ASP A 385 -3.06 -23.66 20.03
C ASP A 385 -4.42 -23.12 20.51
N TRP A 386 -4.87 -22.05 19.83
CA TRP A 386 -6.12 -21.36 20.12
C TRP A 386 -7.31 -22.31 20.01
N HIS A 387 -7.30 -23.19 19.01
CA HIS A 387 -8.43 -24.07 18.72
C HIS A 387 -8.57 -25.16 19.79
N ALA A 388 -7.47 -25.84 20.13
CA ALA A 388 -7.46 -26.82 21.20
C ALA A 388 -7.79 -26.17 22.54
N SER A 389 -7.23 -24.99 22.83
CA SER A 389 -7.52 -24.25 24.08
C SER A 389 -9.01 -23.89 24.19
N THR A 390 -9.61 -23.37 23.12
CA THR A 390 -11.03 -23.03 23.09
C THR A 390 -11.90 -24.27 23.31
N LYS A 391 -11.55 -25.39 22.67
CA LYS A 391 -12.29 -26.65 22.79
C LYS A 391 -12.20 -27.26 24.19
N LEU A 392 -11.03 -27.17 24.84
CA LEU A 392 -10.77 -27.81 26.13
C LEU A 392 -11.18 -26.94 27.33
N LYS A 393 -10.96 -25.62 27.24
CA LYS A 393 -11.08 -24.68 28.37
C LYS A 393 -12.18 -23.64 28.20
N GLY A 394 -12.78 -23.54 27.01
CA GLY A 394 -13.71 -22.48 26.66
C GLY A 394 -13.02 -21.17 26.26
N GLU A 395 -13.81 -20.20 25.79
CA GLU A 395 -13.32 -18.93 25.23
C GLU A 395 -12.64 -18.05 26.28
N GLN A 396 -13.24 -17.90 27.47
CA GLN A 396 -12.73 -17.02 28.53
C GLN A 396 -11.32 -17.43 28.99
N LEU A 397 -11.12 -18.71 29.36
CA LEU A 397 -9.82 -19.22 29.78
C LEU A 397 -8.79 -19.25 28.64
N THR A 398 -9.25 -19.31 27.39
CA THR A 398 -8.37 -19.16 26.22
C THR A 398 -7.86 -17.72 26.11
N ILE A 399 -8.73 -16.73 26.32
CA ILE A 399 -8.36 -15.32 26.33
C ILE A 399 -7.36 -15.03 27.47
N GLU A 400 -7.62 -15.53 28.68
CA GLU A 400 -6.69 -15.39 29.82
C GLU A 400 -5.33 -16.06 29.55
N GLY A 401 -5.33 -17.24 28.93
CA GLY A 401 -4.11 -17.92 28.50
C GLY A 401 -3.30 -17.07 27.51
N LEU A 402 -3.97 -16.45 26.54
CA LEU A 402 -3.34 -15.52 25.62
C LEU A 402 -2.75 -14.30 26.36
N TRP A 403 -3.49 -13.69 27.29
CA TRP A 403 -3.00 -12.54 28.07
C TRP A 403 -1.72 -12.86 28.86
N LYS A 404 -1.63 -14.05 29.47
CA LYS A 404 -0.43 -14.52 30.16
C LYS A 404 0.79 -14.56 29.22
N HIS A 405 0.61 -15.05 28.00
CA HIS A 405 1.68 -15.10 27.00
C HIS A 405 2.04 -13.73 26.43
N LEU A 406 1.07 -12.81 26.31
CA LEU A 406 1.29 -11.49 25.73
C LEU A 406 1.89 -10.49 26.72
N LYS A 407 1.65 -10.62 28.02
CA LYS A 407 2.03 -9.62 29.03
C LYS A 407 3.51 -9.18 28.93
N ALA A 408 4.44 -10.12 29.11
CA ALA A 408 5.86 -9.79 29.12
C ALA A 408 6.37 -9.27 27.75
N PRO A 409 6.03 -9.90 26.62
CA PRO A 409 6.30 -9.35 25.28
C PRO A 409 5.79 -7.93 25.06
N THR A 410 4.52 -7.66 25.36
CA THR A 410 3.89 -6.35 25.15
C THR A 410 4.55 -5.28 26.02
N GLN A 411 4.85 -5.59 27.28
CA GLN A 411 5.56 -4.69 28.19
C GLN A 411 6.99 -4.38 27.72
N ALA A 412 7.70 -5.37 27.18
CA ALA A 412 9.06 -5.20 26.68
C ALA A 412 9.13 -4.41 25.36
N ILE A 413 8.14 -4.59 24.47
CA ILE A 413 8.02 -3.86 23.19
C ILE A 413 7.55 -2.41 23.42
N GLY A 414 6.63 -2.21 24.37
CA GLY A 414 6.06 -0.90 24.68
C GLY A 414 5.08 -0.39 23.63
N ILE A 415 4.81 0.91 23.69
CA ILE A 415 3.98 1.66 22.75
C ILE A 415 4.64 3.01 22.47
N SER A 416 4.33 3.62 21.33
CA SER A 416 4.76 4.99 21.05
C SER A 416 3.87 5.98 21.79
N GLU A 417 4.48 7.05 22.31
CA GLU A 417 3.79 8.09 23.07
C GLU A 417 4.33 9.46 22.69
N GLY A 418 3.45 10.43 22.47
CA GLY A 418 3.85 11.79 22.18
C GLY A 418 2.73 12.80 22.21
N ASP A 419 3.05 14.02 21.81
CA ASP A 419 2.09 15.10 21.57
C ASP A 419 2.26 15.67 20.17
N TYR A 420 1.15 16.07 19.54
CA TYR A 420 1.20 17.06 18.48
C TYR A 420 1.26 18.46 19.08
N LEU A 421 2.25 19.24 18.66
CA LEU A 421 2.46 20.64 19.01
C LEU A 421 1.97 21.51 17.83
N PRO A 422 0.96 22.38 18.00
CA PRO A 422 0.33 23.09 16.90
C PRO A 422 1.19 24.19 16.25
N SER A 423 2.30 24.58 16.88
CA SER A 423 3.24 25.57 16.36
C SER A 423 4.68 25.12 16.60
N ARG A 424 5.54 25.34 15.60
CA ARG A 424 6.99 25.10 15.70
C ARG A 424 7.68 26.00 16.73
N GLN A 425 7.05 27.09 17.15
CA GLN A 425 7.58 27.93 18.24
C GLN A 425 7.56 27.21 19.60
N ARG A 426 6.73 26.17 19.73
CA ARG A 426 6.60 25.36 20.95
C ARG A 426 7.56 24.16 20.98
N LEU A 427 8.52 24.09 20.07
CA LEU A 427 9.53 23.01 20.07
C LEU A 427 10.35 22.98 21.37
N ASN A 428 10.53 24.13 22.03
CA ASN A 428 11.18 24.20 23.34
C ASN A 428 10.39 23.47 24.44
N ASP A 429 9.09 23.23 24.27
CA ASP A 429 8.27 22.44 25.19
C ASP A 429 8.53 20.93 25.02
N CYS A 430 9.16 20.52 23.91
CA CYS A 430 9.41 19.13 23.61
C CYS A 430 10.55 18.56 24.46
N ARG A 431 10.27 17.46 25.16
CA ARG A 431 11.25 16.72 25.96
C ARG A 431 11.65 15.38 25.34
N GLY A 432 11.35 15.19 24.06
CA GLY A 432 11.55 13.95 23.32
C GLY A 432 12.00 14.20 21.89
N GLU A 433 11.87 13.19 21.03
CA GLU A 433 12.22 13.33 19.62
C GLU A 433 11.21 14.24 18.90
N VAL A 434 11.72 15.17 18.10
CA VAL A 434 10.91 16.06 17.28
C VAL A 434 10.76 15.48 15.88
N ILE A 435 9.52 15.29 15.43
CA ILE A 435 9.21 14.96 14.03
C ILE A 435 8.52 16.17 13.38
N CYS A 436 9.16 16.72 12.37
CA CYS A 436 8.65 17.80 11.55
C CYS A 436 8.93 17.53 10.07
N ASN A 437 7.93 17.76 9.22
CA ASN A 437 8.10 17.84 7.78
C ASN A 437 7.11 18.88 7.21
N ASP A 438 7.11 19.05 5.89
CA ASP A 438 6.33 20.10 5.22
C ASP A 438 4.85 19.75 5.01
N ASP A 439 4.44 18.52 5.33
CA ASP A 439 3.04 18.09 5.24
C ASP A 439 2.18 18.70 6.37
N PHE A 440 2.79 19.39 7.34
CA PHE A 440 2.08 19.95 8.49
C PHE A 440 2.73 21.16 9.15
N VAL A 441 1.86 22.00 9.71
CA VAL A 441 2.25 23.29 10.31
C VAL A 441 3.06 23.10 11.59
N GLY A 442 2.60 22.21 12.48
CA GLY A 442 3.18 22.00 13.80
C GLY A 442 4.39 21.07 13.81
N ALA A 443 4.56 20.37 14.93
CA ALA A 443 5.57 19.34 15.13
C ALA A 443 4.99 18.21 15.99
N PHE A 444 5.48 16.99 15.85
CA PHE A 444 5.23 15.95 16.85
C PHE A 444 6.41 15.85 17.80
N CYS A 445 6.12 15.69 19.08
CA CYS A 445 7.10 15.42 20.12
C CYS A 445 6.88 14.01 20.66
N LEU A 446 7.73 13.05 20.28
CA LEU A 446 7.66 11.66 20.75
C LEU A 446 8.51 11.48 22.01
N ARG A 447 7.86 11.13 23.11
CA ARG A 447 8.50 10.85 24.41
C ARG A 447 8.98 9.41 24.51
N SER A 448 8.35 8.49 23.79
CA SER A 448 8.77 7.09 23.73
C SER A 448 8.37 6.45 22.41
N HIS A 449 9.13 5.42 22.03
CA HIS A 449 8.90 4.62 20.83
C HIS A 449 8.55 3.19 21.21
N GLN A 450 7.61 2.61 20.46
CA GLN A 450 7.54 1.17 20.36
C GLN A 450 8.83 0.62 19.74
N ASN A 451 9.46 -0.37 20.38
CA ASN A 451 10.67 -1.03 19.89
C ASN A 451 10.42 -2.52 19.69
N GLY A 452 10.33 -2.95 18.43
CA GLY A 452 9.93 -4.31 18.07
C GLY A 452 8.43 -4.46 17.81
N VAL A 453 8.00 -5.70 17.60
CA VAL A 453 6.64 -5.99 17.11
C VAL A 453 6.15 -7.36 17.56
N ILE A 454 4.84 -7.45 17.85
CA ILE A 454 4.13 -8.72 18.01
C ILE A 454 3.53 -9.11 16.66
N ARG A 455 3.70 -10.38 16.29
CA ARG A 455 3.18 -10.96 15.06
C ARG A 455 2.26 -12.14 15.35
N PHE A 456 1.00 -12.04 14.95
CA PHE A 456 0.04 -13.14 15.08
C PHE A 456 0.03 -14.00 13.80
N ASN A 457 0.27 -15.30 13.98
CA ASN A 457 0.47 -16.24 12.88
C ASN A 457 -0.63 -17.29 12.85
N CYS A 458 -1.06 -17.64 11.64
CA CYS A 458 -2.03 -18.71 11.40
C CYS A 458 -1.86 -19.23 9.97
N ALA A 459 -2.23 -20.49 9.72
CA ALA A 459 -2.17 -21.07 8.38
C ALA A 459 -3.31 -20.53 7.50
N ASP A 460 -4.53 -20.58 8.05
CA ASP A 460 -5.78 -20.43 7.28
C ASP A 460 -6.74 -19.38 7.83
N SER A 461 -6.73 -19.18 9.15
CA SER A 461 -7.82 -18.48 9.83
C SER A 461 -7.41 -17.06 10.17
N LEU A 462 -7.82 -16.15 9.29
CA LEU A 462 -7.88 -14.73 9.59
C LEU A 462 -8.68 -14.49 10.88
N ASP A 463 -9.77 -15.25 11.10
CA ASP A 463 -10.64 -15.16 12.27
C ASP A 463 -9.84 -15.34 13.58
N ARG A 464 -8.99 -16.39 13.70
CA ARG A 464 -8.09 -16.61 14.85
C ARG A 464 -7.13 -15.44 15.06
N THR A 465 -6.49 -14.97 13.99
CA THR A 465 -5.52 -13.85 14.09
C THR A 465 -6.20 -12.54 14.47
N ASN A 466 -7.42 -12.28 13.99
CA ASN A 466 -8.19 -11.08 14.31
C ASN A 466 -8.63 -11.10 15.77
N ALA A 467 -9.15 -12.23 16.26
CA ALA A 467 -9.53 -12.40 17.66
C ALA A 467 -8.33 -12.24 18.60
N ALA A 468 -7.21 -12.93 18.34
CA ALA A 468 -6.01 -12.79 19.15
C ALA A 468 -5.44 -11.36 19.12
N SER A 469 -5.48 -10.70 17.94
CA SER A 469 -5.09 -9.30 17.81
C SER A 469 -5.97 -8.40 18.67
N TYR A 470 -7.30 -8.59 18.64
CA TYR A 470 -8.24 -7.81 19.46
C TYR A 470 -7.96 -7.95 20.94
N PHE A 471 -7.87 -9.18 21.47
CA PHE A 471 -7.65 -9.38 22.90
C PHE A 471 -6.27 -8.92 23.38
N GLY A 472 -5.26 -8.91 22.51
CA GLY A 472 -3.98 -8.27 22.79
C GLY A 472 -4.07 -6.74 22.78
N ALA A 473 -4.69 -6.17 21.75
CA ALA A 473 -4.84 -4.73 21.57
C ALA A 473 -5.75 -4.08 22.62
N LEU A 474 -6.73 -4.83 23.15
CA LEU A 474 -7.62 -4.42 24.24
C LEU A 474 -6.85 -4.09 25.53
N GLN A 475 -5.87 -4.93 25.86
CA GLN A 475 -5.00 -4.71 27.03
C GLN A 475 -4.12 -3.46 26.84
N VAL A 476 -3.66 -3.24 25.61
CA VAL A 476 -2.92 -2.02 25.24
C VAL A 476 -3.82 -0.79 25.26
N PHE A 477 -5.06 -0.91 24.80
CA PHE A 477 -6.04 0.19 24.79
C PHE A 477 -6.29 0.72 26.20
N ALA A 478 -6.48 -0.18 27.18
CA ALA A 478 -6.64 0.21 28.57
C ALA A 478 -5.40 0.95 29.12
N GLU A 479 -4.20 0.51 28.75
CA GLU A 479 -2.95 1.20 29.11
C GLU A 479 -2.80 2.55 28.38
N GLN A 480 -3.20 2.67 27.11
CA GLN A 480 -3.21 3.94 26.37
C GLN A 480 -4.15 4.95 27.02
N CYS A 481 -5.37 4.54 27.36
CA CYS A 481 -6.32 5.39 28.10
C CYS A 481 -5.72 5.88 29.41
N ARG A 482 -5.11 4.97 30.20
CA ARG A 482 -4.43 5.32 31.45
C ARG A 482 -3.34 6.39 31.24
N ARG A 483 -2.47 6.23 30.25
CA ARG A 483 -1.39 7.20 29.96
C ARG A 483 -1.89 8.55 29.47
N LEU A 484 -3.03 8.56 28.77
CA LEU A 484 -3.69 9.79 28.33
C LEU A 484 -4.57 10.43 29.42
N GLY A 485 -4.63 9.84 30.62
CA GLY A 485 -5.42 10.35 31.73
C GLY A 485 -6.91 10.03 31.66
N VAL A 486 -7.31 9.06 30.84
CA VAL A 486 -8.69 8.55 30.74
C VAL A 486 -8.83 7.28 31.56
N SER A 487 -9.65 7.32 32.61
CA SER A 487 -9.90 6.15 33.46
C SER A 487 -11.03 5.29 32.90
N LEU A 488 -10.69 4.03 32.60
CA LEU A 488 -11.65 2.98 32.24
C LEU A 488 -12.10 2.14 33.44
N ASP A 489 -11.75 2.51 34.66
CA ASP A 489 -12.19 1.77 35.86
C ASP A 489 -13.70 2.02 36.11
N SER A 490 -14.47 0.97 36.41
CA SER A 490 -15.90 1.07 36.71
C SER A 490 -16.16 1.37 38.20
N ASP A 491 -17.00 2.38 38.48
CA ASP A 491 -17.34 2.79 39.85
C ASP A 491 -18.15 1.72 40.62
N PHE A 492 -18.80 0.78 39.92
CA PHE A 492 -19.56 -0.33 40.54
C PHE A 492 -18.69 -1.31 41.33
N ALA A 493 -17.38 -1.40 41.04
CA ALA A 493 -16.46 -2.26 41.78
C ALA A 493 -16.02 -1.65 43.13
N TYR A 494 -16.18 -0.33 43.30
CA TYR A 494 -15.78 0.40 44.50
C TYR A 494 -16.82 1.46 44.80
N GLY A 495 -17.90 1.09 45.50
CA GLY A 495 -19.02 1.98 45.77
C GLY A 495 -18.63 3.27 46.50
N TYR A 496 -18.32 4.33 45.75
CA TYR A 496 -18.33 5.73 46.19
C TYR A 496 -18.42 6.66 44.97
N GLN A 497 -19.39 7.56 44.99
CA GLN A 497 -19.52 8.67 44.05
C GLN A 497 -18.35 9.64 44.22
N SER A 498 -17.63 9.99 43.15
CA SER A 498 -16.68 11.11 43.18
C SER A 498 -17.12 12.20 42.20
N ALA A 499 -17.63 13.29 42.77
CA ALA A 499 -17.81 14.56 42.08
C ALA A 499 -16.54 15.41 42.27
N ASN A 500 -15.70 15.52 41.24
CA ASN A 500 -15.17 16.82 40.80
C ASN A 500 -14.31 16.73 39.53
N ASN A 501 -14.58 17.67 38.63
CA ASN A 501 -13.80 17.97 37.44
C ASN A 501 -12.45 18.62 37.83
N TYR A 502 -11.43 18.38 36.99
CA TYR A 502 -10.02 18.83 37.06
C TYR A 502 -9.02 17.90 37.77
N GLY A 503 -8.31 17.10 36.97
CA GLY A 503 -7.00 16.54 37.28
C GLY A 503 -6.99 15.09 37.80
N GLY A 504 -6.51 14.16 36.96
CA GLY A 504 -5.95 12.84 37.30
C GLY A 504 -6.64 12.04 38.42
N TYR A 505 -7.58 11.16 38.05
CA TYR A 505 -8.11 10.17 38.99
C TYR A 505 -7.01 9.23 39.49
N THR A 506 -7.00 9.03 40.80
CA THR A 506 -6.06 8.20 41.55
C THR A 506 -6.85 7.05 42.19
N ALA A 507 -6.27 5.84 42.24
CA ALA A 507 -6.91 4.61 42.73
C ALA A 507 -7.52 4.78 44.15
N PRO A 508 -8.37 3.86 44.64
CA PRO A 508 -8.87 3.96 46.01
C PRO A 508 -7.72 3.99 47.05
N LEU A 509 -7.88 4.80 48.09
CA LEU A 509 -6.91 4.87 49.19
C LEU A 509 -6.93 3.56 50.01
N PRO A 510 -5.76 2.99 50.38
CA PRO A 510 -5.70 1.84 51.29
C PRO A 510 -6.33 2.15 52.66
N ARG A 511 -6.68 1.12 53.44
CA ARG A 511 -7.22 1.32 54.80
C ARG A 511 -6.27 2.17 55.65
N GLY A 512 -6.82 3.16 56.33
CA GLY A 512 -6.04 4.12 57.12
C GLY A 512 -5.44 5.28 56.32
N TRP A 513 -5.79 5.46 55.04
CA TRP A 513 -5.35 6.62 54.27
C TRP A 513 -6.47 7.63 54.04
N GLU A 514 -6.16 8.92 54.10
CA GLU A 514 -7.10 10.03 53.88
C GLU A 514 -6.56 11.02 52.83
N LYS A 515 -7.43 11.53 51.95
CA LYS A 515 -7.11 12.58 50.97
C LYS A 515 -7.53 13.93 51.54
N ARG A 516 -6.63 14.92 51.52
CA ARG A 516 -6.95 16.32 51.83
C ARG A 516 -6.44 17.26 50.75
N ALA A 517 -7.01 18.47 50.72
CA ALA A 517 -6.51 19.57 49.91
C ALA A 517 -5.84 20.59 50.83
N ASP A 518 -4.69 21.11 50.40
CA ASP A 518 -4.02 22.21 51.07
C ASP A 518 -4.83 23.50 50.91
N ALA A 519 -5.09 24.19 52.02
CA ALA A 519 -5.98 25.36 52.06
C ALA A 519 -5.40 26.59 51.34
N VAL A 520 -4.09 26.64 51.12
CA VAL A 520 -3.41 27.78 50.50
C VAL A 520 -3.19 27.56 49.00
N THR A 521 -2.78 26.35 48.61
CA THR A 521 -2.38 26.03 47.23
C THR A 521 -3.42 25.22 46.45
N GLY A 522 -4.45 24.70 47.11
CA GLY A 522 -5.43 23.79 46.52
C GLY A 522 -4.86 22.42 46.12
N LYS A 523 -3.58 22.15 46.40
CA LYS A 523 -2.92 20.89 46.03
C LYS A 523 -3.37 19.75 46.93
N THR A 524 -3.61 18.59 46.34
CA THR A 524 -3.98 17.38 47.08
C THR A 524 -2.75 16.79 47.79
N TYR A 525 -2.90 16.41 49.05
CA TYR A 525 -1.96 15.58 49.79
C TYR A 525 -2.70 14.42 50.47
N TYR A 526 -1.96 13.37 50.82
CA TYR A 526 -2.48 12.14 51.39
C TYR A 526 -1.88 11.92 52.78
N ILE A 527 -2.70 11.48 53.71
CA ILE A 527 -2.34 11.22 55.10
C ILE A 527 -2.41 9.72 55.32
N ASP A 528 -1.31 9.11 55.77
CA ASP A 528 -1.31 7.74 56.25
C ASP A 528 -1.51 7.73 57.77
N HIS A 529 -2.70 7.37 58.23
CA HIS A 529 -3.02 7.25 59.66
C HIS A 529 -2.32 6.07 60.33
N ASN A 530 -1.79 5.11 59.57
CA ASN A 530 -1.04 3.97 60.12
C ASN A 530 0.39 4.38 60.50
N THR A 531 1.04 5.21 59.68
CA THR A 531 2.43 5.67 59.88
C THR A 531 2.52 7.12 60.37
N ARG A 532 1.39 7.82 60.44
CA ARG A 532 1.26 9.26 60.79
C ARG A 532 2.13 10.16 59.92
N THR A 533 2.28 9.80 58.65
CA THR A 533 3.02 10.60 57.67
C THR A 533 2.09 11.26 56.68
N THR A 534 2.55 12.35 56.08
CA THR A 534 1.86 12.99 54.95
C THR A 534 2.73 12.87 53.71
N THR A 535 2.09 12.70 52.56
CA THR A 535 2.77 12.62 51.26
C THR A 535 1.97 13.33 50.20
N TRP A 536 2.67 13.92 49.24
CA TRP A 536 2.07 14.52 48.05
C TRP A 536 1.79 13.47 46.95
N ILE A 537 2.15 12.21 47.21
CA ILE A 537 2.08 11.09 46.24
C ILE A 537 1.02 10.10 46.70
N HIS A 538 0.11 9.70 45.80
CA HIS A 538 -0.94 8.76 46.12
C HIS A 538 -0.38 7.38 46.55
N PRO A 539 -0.89 6.76 47.62
CA PRO A 539 -0.36 5.50 48.17
C PRO A 539 -0.50 4.28 47.25
N CYS A 540 -1.48 4.30 46.35
CA CYS A 540 -1.65 3.30 45.30
C CYS A 540 -1.49 3.98 43.93
N PRO A 541 -0.28 4.12 43.38
CA PRO A 541 -0.12 4.57 42.01
C PRO A 541 -0.78 3.53 41.09
N ASP A 542 -1.57 4.00 40.12
CA ASP A 542 -2.25 3.12 39.17
C ASP A 542 -1.20 2.27 38.42
N LYS A 543 -1.18 0.96 38.68
CA LYS A 543 -0.12 0.06 38.23
C LYS A 543 -0.14 -0.03 36.70
N PRO A 544 0.97 0.29 35.99
CA PRO A 544 1.06 0.11 34.54
C PRO A 544 0.71 -1.31 34.15
N TRP A 545 -0.06 -1.46 33.07
CA TRP A 545 -0.44 -2.77 32.53
C TRP A 545 -1.21 -3.68 33.51
N LYS A 546 -1.88 -3.13 34.54
CA LYS A 546 -2.60 -3.90 35.57
C LYS A 546 -3.64 -4.88 35.00
N ARG A 547 -4.22 -4.55 33.85
CA ARG A 547 -5.29 -5.33 33.22
C ARG A 547 -4.83 -6.71 32.73
N PHE A 548 -3.53 -6.90 32.47
CA PHE A 548 -2.95 -8.20 32.14
C PHE A 548 -2.91 -9.17 33.34
N ASP A 549 -2.99 -8.66 34.57
CA ASP A 549 -3.01 -9.48 35.79
C ASP A 549 -4.41 -9.96 36.17
N MET A 550 -5.44 -9.47 35.47
CA MET A 550 -6.84 -9.78 35.75
C MET A 550 -7.29 -11.05 35.03
N THR A 551 -8.17 -11.79 35.68
CA THR A 551 -9.03 -12.78 35.02
C THR A 551 -10.01 -12.10 34.07
N PHE A 552 -10.66 -12.88 33.20
CA PHE A 552 -11.66 -12.37 32.27
C PHE A 552 -12.82 -11.68 33.00
N GLU A 553 -13.32 -12.27 34.07
CA GLU A 553 -14.44 -11.72 34.85
C GLU A 553 -14.03 -10.49 35.65
N GLU A 554 -12.83 -10.47 36.26
CA GLU A 554 -12.31 -9.28 36.92
C GLU A 554 -12.16 -8.12 35.95
N PHE A 555 -11.62 -8.38 34.74
CA PHE A 555 -11.52 -7.37 33.69
C PHE A 555 -12.91 -6.82 33.34
N LYS A 556 -13.87 -7.72 33.10
CA LYS A 556 -15.25 -7.34 32.74
C LYS A 556 -15.93 -6.50 33.82
N GLN A 557 -15.80 -6.87 35.09
CA GLN A 557 -16.48 -6.20 36.20
C GLN A 557 -15.84 -4.86 36.55
N SER A 558 -14.51 -4.74 36.43
CA SER A 558 -13.75 -3.56 36.81
C SER A 558 -13.47 -2.59 35.65
N THR A 559 -14.03 -2.81 34.46
CA THR A 559 -13.81 -1.97 33.27
C THR A 559 -15.12 -1.40 32.77
N ILE A 560 -15.13 -0.11 32.41
CA ILE A 560 -16.23 0.51 31.67
C ILE A 560 -16.28 -0.12 30.27
N LEU A 561 -17.35 -0.87 29.98
CA LEU A 561 -17.44 -1.70 28.78
C LEU A 561 -17.79 -0.93 27.50
N SER A 562 -18.33 0.30 27.61
CA SER A 562 -18.68 1.09 26.42
C SER A 562 -17.47 1.39 25.51
N PRO A 563 -16.34 1.93 26.00
CA PRO A 563 -15.12 2.06 25.19
C PRO A 563 -14.56 0.73 24.65
N VAL A 564 -14.70 -0.37 25.42
CA VAL A 564 -14.29 -1.71 24.99
C VAL A 564 -15.14 -2.19 23.81
N SER A 565 -16.45 -1.96 23.86
CA SER A 565 -17.40 -2.29 22.80
C SER A 565 -17.11 -1.52 21.51
N GLN A 566 -16.80 -0.22 21.61
CA GLN A 566 -16.38 0.60 20.46
C GLN A 566 -15.11 0.05 19.78
N LEU A 567 -14.13 -0.42 20.57
CA LEU A 567 -12.96 -1.10 20.02
C LEU A 567 -13.33 -2.45 19.36
N GLY A 568 -14.20 -3.24 20.01
CA GLY A 568 -14.73 -4.49 19.46
C GLY A 568 -15.38 -4.32 18.09
N ASP A 569 -16.20 -3.28 17.92
CA ASP A 569 -16.86 -2.94 16.65
C ASP A 569 -15.85 -2.60 15.53
N LEU A 570 -14.77 -1.89 15.85
CA LEU A 570 -13.69 -1.63 14.88
C LEU A 570 -13.02 -2.93 14.42
N PHE A 571 -12.76 -3.86 15.36
CA PHE A 571 -12.17 -5.17 15.02
C PHE A 571 -13.13 -6.08 14.26
N LEU A 572 -14.44 -5.96 14.50
CA LEU A 572 -15.48 -6.64 13.75
C LEU A 572 -15.47 -6.21 12.28
N LEU A 573 -15.53 -4.89 12.03
CA LEU A 573 -15.49 -4.31 10.68
C LEU A 573 -14.18 -4.62 9.96
N SER A 574 -13.04 -4.45 10.64
CA SER A 574 -11.72 -4.79 10.11
C SER A 574 -11.62 -6.26 9.72
N GLY A 575 -12.14 -7.16 10.58
CA GLY A 575 -12.18 -8.61 10.32
C GLY A 575 -13.00 -8.95 9.09
N ASP A 576 -14.19 -8.37 8.95
CA ASP A 576 -15.08 -8.58 7.80
C ASP A 576 -14.45 -8.12 6.47
N ILE A 577 -13.79 -6.97 6.47
CA ILE A 577 -13.11 -6.43 5.28
C ILE A 577 -11.95 -7.34 4.87
N HIS A 578 -11.08 -7.71 5.81
CA HIS A 578 -9.94 -8.58 5.50
C HIS A 578 -10.39 -9.99 5.09
N ALA A 579 -11.48 -10.50 5.67
CA ALA A 579 -12.05 -11.79 5.26
C ALA A 579 -12.57 -11.70 3.83
N THR A 580 -13.21 -10.58 3.48
CA THR A 580 -13.72 -10.36 2.11
C THR A 580 -12.56 -10.25 1.12
N LEU A 581 -11.49 -9.55 1.48
CA LEU A 581 -10.27 -9.45 0.68
C LEU A 581 -9.60 -10.81 0.46
N TYR A 582 -9.61 -11.68 1.47
CA TYR A 582 -8.95 -12.98 1.43
C TYR A 582 -9.79 -14.10 0.80
N THR A 583 -11.05 -14.27 1.24
CA THR A 583 -11.94 -15.38 0.87
C THR A 583 -13.17 -14.95 0.08
N GLY A 584 -13.34 -13.65 -0.17
CA GLY A 584 -14.53 -13.11 -0.83
C GLY A 584 -15.79 -13.14 0.03
N SER A 585 -15.71 -13.37 1.34
CA SER A 585 -16.87 -13.38 2.24
C SER A 585 -16.56 -12.67 3.55
N LYS A 586 -17.59 -12.33 4.32
CA LYS A 586 -17.44 -11.84 5.70
C LYS A 586 -16.69 -12.83 6.60
N ALA A 587 -16.23 -12.35 7.76
CA ALA A 587 -15.54 -13.15 8.76
C ALA A 587 -16.46 -14.24 9.33
N MET A 588 -15.87 -15.35 9.80
CA MET A 588 -16.59 -16.38 10.55
C MET A 588 -16.24 -16.24 12.02
N HIS A 589 -17.13 -16.64 12.92
CA HIS A 589 -16.87 -16.59 14.38
C HIS A 589 -16.58 -15.20 14.96
N SER A 590 -17.15 -14.14 14.36
CA SER A 590 -16.98 -12.77 14.85
C SER A 590 -17.59 -12.51 16.24
N GLN A 591 -18.44 -13.41 16.71
CA GLN A 591 -19.13 -13.32 18.00
C GLN A 591 -18.20 -13.18 19.20
N ILE A 592 -17.01 -13.79 19.14
CA ILE A 592 -16.05 -13.74 20.23
C ILE A 592 -15.57 -12.31 20.51
N LEU A 593 -15.62 -11.41 19.52
CA LEU A 593 -15.26 -10.00 19.69
C LEU A 593 -16.27 -9.24 20.56
N ASN A 594 -17.52 -9.72 20.58
CA ASN A 594 -18.63 -9.15 21.33
C ASN A 594 -18.83 -9.82 22.70
N ILE A 595 -17.86 -10.62 23.18
CA ILE A 595 -17.96 -11.36 24.44
C ILE A 595 -18.15 -10.44 25.67
N PHE A 596 -17.81 -9.15 25.55
CA PHE A 596 -17.99 -8.13 26.57
C PHE A 596 -19.29 -7.30 26.40
N ASN A 597 -20.10 -7.52 25.36
CA ASN A 597 -21.35 -6.78 25.16
C ASN A 597 -22.47 -7.30 26.09
N GLU A 598 -23.36 -6.40 26.54
CA GLU A 598 -24.36 -6.66 27.58
C GLU A 598 -25.58 -7.53 27.15
N GLU A 599 -25.73 -7.87 25.86
CA GLU A 599 -26.83 -8.74 25.38
C GLU A 599 -26.36 -10.16 24.98
N PRO A 600 -26.14 -11.08 25.94
CA PRO A 600 -25.63 -12.43 25.68
C PRO A 600 -26.63 -13.40 25.03
N GLY A 601 -27.93 -13.04 24.93
CA GLY A 601 -29.02 -13.99 24.67
C GLY A 601 -29.48 -14.14 23.21
N LYS A 602 -29.44 -13.09 22.38
CA LYS A 602 -30.07 -13.12 21.04
C LYS A 602 -29.17 -13.63 19.91
N PHE A 603 -27.85 -13.68 20.10
CA PHE A 603 -26.90 -13.92 19.01
C PHE A 603 -26.47 -15.38 18.81
N LYS A 604 -26.61 -16.27 19.80
CA LYS A 604 -26.07 -17.64 19.69
C LYS A 604 -26.85 -18.52 18.70
N GLN A 605 -28.18 -18.45 18.67
CA GLN A 605 -29.02 -19.35 17.86
C GLN A 605 -29.10 -18.97 16.37
N PHE A 606 -28.99 -17.67 16.02
CA PHE A 606 -28.96 -17.20 14.62
C PHE A 606 -27.60 -17.37 13.92
N SER A 607 -26.53 -17.66 14.68
CA SER A 607 -25.16 -17.65 14.16
C SER A 607 -24.70 -18.92 13.47
N ALA A 608 -25.19 -20.10 13.89
CA ALA A 608 -24.76 -21.37 13.29
C ALA A 608 -25.21 -21.46 11.82
N ALA A 609 -26.46 -21.07 11.54
CA ALA A 609 -27.00 -21.01 10.18
C ALA A 609 -26.28 -19.95 9.31
N GLN A 610 -25.98 -18.78 9.86
CA GLN A 610 -25.20 -17.74 9.16
C GLN A 610 -23.77 -18.22 8.85
N ASN A 611 -23.08 -18.86 9.81
CA ASN A 611 -21.75 -19.42 9.63
C ASN A 611 -21.74 -20.57 8.60
N MET A 612 -22.78 -21.41 8.57
CA MET A 612 -22.94 -22.44 7.54
C MET A 612 -23.12 -21.83 6.14
N LYS A 613 -23.94 -20.79 6.00
CA LYS A 613 -24.10 -20.04 4.75
C LYS A 613 -22.78 -19.43 4.27
N ILE A 614 -22.02 -18.79 5.16
CA ILE A 614 -20.70 -18.24 4.85
C ILE A 614 -19.73 -19.36 4.44
N THR A 615 -19.76 -20.52 5.10
CA THR A 615 -18.90 -21.66 4.77
C THR A 615 -19.16 -22.18 3.35
N LEU A 616 -20.43 -22.34 2.97
CA LEU A 616 -20.82 -22.74 1.61
C LEU A 616 -20.40 -21.70 0.57
N GLN A 617 -20.64 -20.41 0.86
CA GLN A 617 -20.21 -19.31 0.00
C GLN A 617 -18.68 -19.29 -0.19
N ARG A 618 -17.90 -19.48 0.88
CA ARG A 618 -16.43 -19.57 0.82
C ARG A 618 -15.98 -20.74 -0.05
N ARG A 619 -16.57 -21.93 0.12
CA ARG A 619 -16.23 -23.10 -0.70
C ARG A 619 -16.46 -22.83 -2.19
N TYR A 620 -17.60 -22.24 -2.54
CA TYR A 620 -17.90 -21.85 -3.92
C TYR A 620 -16.89 -20.82 -4.46
N LYS A 621 -16.64 -19.74 -3.71
CA LYS A 621 -15.69 -18.69 -4.14
C LYS A 621 -14.27 -19.23 -4.32
N ASN A 622 -13.80 -20.07 -3.40
CA ASN A 622 -12.47 -20.67 -3.47
C ASN A 622 -12.30 -21.59 -4.69
N ALA A 623 -13.35 -22.35 -5.05
CA ALA A 623 -13.27 -23.29 -6.16
C ALA A 623 -13.44 -22.62 -7.54
N VAL A 624 -14.28 -21.59 -7.64
CA VAL A 624 -14.74 -21.05 -8.93
C VAL A 624 -14.20 -19.66 -9.24
N VAL A 625 -14.02 -18.80 -8.23
CA VAL A 625 -13.80 -17.36 -8.41
C VAL A 625 -12.37 -16.94 -8.08
N ASP A 626 -11.68 -17.68 -7.22
CA ASP A 626 -10.38 -17.27 -6.66
C ASP A 626 -9.26 -17.14 -7.69
N SER A 627 -9.26 -17.94 -8.77
CA SER A 627 -8.28 -17.81 -9.85
C SER A 627 -8.46 -16.49 -10.62
N SER A 628 -9.70 -16.10 -10.90
CA SER A 628 -10.03 -14.81 -11.54
C SER A 628 -9.66 -13.64 -10.63
N ARG A 629 -10.03 -13.70 -9.34
CA ARG A 629 -9.66 -12.67 -8.35
C ARG A 629 -8.15 -12.54 -8.18
N GLN A 630 -7.41 -13.65 -8.16
CA GLN A 630 -5.95 -13.62 -8.12
C GLN A 630 -5.38 -12.90 -9.34
N LYS A 631 -5.88 -13.21 -10.53
CA LYS A 631 -5.48 -12.56 -11.77
C LYS A 631 -5.76 -11.06 -11.76
N GLN A 632 -6.95 -10.65 -11.30
CA GLN A 632 -7.32 -9.23 -11.15
C GLN A 632 -6.38 -8.49 -10.20
N LEU A 633 -6.04 -9.09 -9.05
CA LEU A 633 -5.07 -8.54 -8.10
C LEU A 633 -3.68 -8.37 -8.74
N GLU A 634 -3.20 -9.40 -9.44
CA GLU A 634 -1.90 -9.36 -10.10
C GLU A 634 -1.85 -8.26 -11.17
N MET A 635 -2.89 -8.13 -12.02
CA MET A 635 -3.00 -7.04 -12.99
C MET A 635 -3.04 -5.66 -12.33
N PHE A 636 -3.88 -5.47 -11.32
CA PHE A 636 -4.01 -4.18 -10.63
C PHE A 636 -2.71 -3.73 -9.94
N LEU A 637 -1.87 -4.67 -9.49
CA LEU A 637 -0.59 -4.37 -8.85
C LEU A 637 0.59 -4.24 -9.82
N GLY A 638 0.38 -4.56 -11.10
CA GLY A 638 1.44 -4.59 -12.11
C GLY A 638 2.35 -5.82 -11.96
N LEU A 639 1.84 -6.89 -11.35
CA LEU A 639 2.56 -8.14 -11.15
C LEU A 639 2.29 -9.09 -12.32
N ARG A 640 3.35 -9.77 -12.78
CA ARG A 640 3.26 -10.76 -13.88
C ARG A 640 2.57 -10.18 -15.13
N LEU A 641 2.82 -8.91 -15.45
CA LEU A 641 2.25 -8.26 -16.64
C LEU A 641 2.55 -9.05 -17.92
N PHE A 642 3.75 -9.61 -18.06
CA PHE A 642 4.11 -10.49 -19.18
C PHE A 642 3.16 -11.70 -19.38
N LYS A 643 2.50 -12.16 -18.32
CA LYS A 643 1.53 -13.27 -18.37
C LYS A 643 0.12 -12.80 -18.69
N HIS A 644 -0.30 -11.68 -18.10
CA HIS A 644 -1.70 -11.24 -18.13
C HIS A 644 -1.98 -10.15 -19.17
N LEU A 645 -1.00 -9.28 -19.40
CA LEU A 645 -1.04 -8.09 -20.25
C LEU A 645 0.28 -7.99 -21.07
N PRO A 646 0.60 -8.98 -21.93
CA PRO A 646 1.86 -9.03 -22.67
C PRO A 646 2.08 -7.86 -23.64
N SER A 647 1.03 -7.11 -24.02
CA SER A 647 1.18 -5.90 -24.84
C SER A 647 1.75 -4.71 -24.06
N VAL A 648 1.76 -4.77 -22.72
CA VAL A 648 2.31 -3.69 -21.88
C VAL A 648 3.84 -3.74 -21.91
N SER A 649 4.45 -2.73 -22.51
CA SER A 649 5.91 -2.55 -22.47
C SER A 649 6.35 -2.12 -21.08
N VAL A 650 6.97 -3.03 -20.32
CA VAL A 650 7.54 -2.72 -19.01
C VAL A 650 8.95 -2.17 -19.22
N GLN A 651 9.07 -0.85 -19.32
CA GLN A 651 10.33 -0.11 -19.50
C GLN A 651 11.16 -0.53 -20.73
N PRO A 652 10.94 0.08 -21.91
CA PRO A 652 11.94 -0.01 -22.96
C PRO A 652 13.23 0.67 -22.48
N LEU A 653 14.33 -0.08 -22.41
CA LEU A 653 15.67 0.47 -22.45
C LEU A 653 15.79 1.24 -23.78
N HIS A 654 15.71 2.56 -23.69
CA HIS A 654 16.10 3.43 -24.79
C HIS A 654 17.61 3.31 -24.99
N VAL A 655 18.03 2.49 -25.94
CA VAL A 655 19.42 2.42 -26.36
C VAL A 655 19.47 2.83 -27.81
N LEU A 656 20.06 4.00 -28.04
CA LEU A 656 20.51 4.38 -29.37
C LEU A 656 21.51 3.30 -29.81
N SER A 657 21.23 2.64 -30.93
CA SER A 657 22.21 1.73 -31.51
C SER A 657 23.48 2.52 -31.79
N ARG A 658 24.64 1.98 -31.38
CA ARG A 658 25.91 2.46 -31.92
C ARG A 658 25.95 2.09 -33.40
N PRO A 659 26.47 2.94 -34.29
CA PRO A 659 26.64 2.58 -35.68
C PRO A 659 27.66 1.44 -35.71
N SER A 660 27.21 0.24 -36.00
CA SER A 660 28.10 -0.87 -36.32
C SER A 660 27.55 -1.61 -37.52
N GLY A 661 28.36 -1.57 -38.59
CA GLY A 661 28.33 -2.57 -39.65
C GLY A 661 27.39 -2.30 -40.82
N PHE A 662 27.89 -1.52 -41.79
CA PHE A 662 27.65 -1.65 -43.23
C PHE A 662 26.20 -1.65 -43.74
N PHE A 663 25.74 -0.52 -44.26
CA PHE A 663 25.06 -0.41 -45.57
C PHE A 663 25.33 0.98 -46.17
N LEU A 664 25.24 1.06 -47.51
CA LEU A 664 25.73 2.10 -48.45
C LEU A 664 25.87 3.53 -47.87
N LYS A 665 27.10 4.05 -47.92
CA LYS A 665 27.59 5.39 -47.49
C LYS A 665 26.53 6.31 -46.86
N PRO A 666 26.58 6.61 -45.54
CA PRO A 666 25.86 7.74 -44.98
C PRO A 666 26.31 9.03 -45.68
N VAL A 667 25.38 9.75 -46.30
CA VAL A 667 25.67 11.05 -46.92
C VAL A 667 25.50 12.13 -45.84
N PRO A 668 26.51 12.96 -45.56
CA PRO A 668 26.35 14.11 -44.66
C PRO A 668 25.24 15.02 -45.17
N ASN A 669 24.50 15.65 -44.27
CA ASN A 669 23.48 16.63 -44.63
C ASN A 669 24.10 17.72 -45.52
N MET A 670 23.61 17.86 -46.77
CA MET A 670 24.24 18.70 -47.80
C MET A 670 24.01 20.21 -47.62
N PHE A 671 23.22 20.63 -46.63
CA PHE A 671 22.92 22.04 -46.40
C PHE A 671 23.51 22.51 -45.06
N PRO A 672 24.42 23.50 -45.05
CA PRO A 672 24.89 24.10 -43.80
C PRO A 672 23.75 24.89 -43.16
N SER A 673 23.47 24.61 -41.88
CA SER A 673 22.56 25.43 -41.06
C SER A 673 23.38 26.49 -40.31
N SER A 674 22.90 27.73 -40.30
CA SER A 674 23.67 28.94 -40.00
C SER A 674 24.08 29.15 -38.53
N ASP A 675 23.67 28.32 -37.58
CA ASP A 675 23.71 28.68 -36.16
C ASP A 675 24.55 27.70 -35.32
N GLY A 676 25.86 27.69 -35.60
CA GLY A 676 26.88 26.80 -35.04
C GLY A 676 26.81 26.51 -33.53
N GLY A 677 26.18 25.38 -33.17
CA GLY A 677 26.23 24.80 -31.83
C GLY A 677 25.51 23.45 -31.76
N ALA A 678 26.20 22.40 -31.29
CA ALA A 678 25.69 21.04 -31.15
C ALA A 678 24.94 20.86 -29.81
N SER A 679 23.66 20.42 -29.86
CA SER A 679 22.90 20.01 -28.67
C SER A 679 21.85 18.95 -29.03
N LEU A 680 21.84 17.86 -28.25
CA LEU A 680 21.18 16.56 -28.51
C LEU A 680 19.71 16.46 -28.04
N LEU A 681 19.08 17.57 -27.65
CA LEU A 681 17.70 17.59 -27.14
C LEU A 681 16.70 18.35 -28.02
N SER A 682 17.09 18.73 -29.24
CA SER A 682 16.21 19.43 -30.17
C SER A 682 15.61 18.48 -31.21
N PHE A 683 14.29 18.26 -31.15
CA PHE A 683 13.51 17.52 -32.16
C PHE A 683 13.52 18.16 -33.57
N LYS A 684 14.16 19.32 -33.73
CA LYS A 684 14.23 20.06 -35.00
C LYS A 684 15.51 19.79 -35.81
N ARG A 685 16.46 19.00 -35.30
CA ARG A 685 17.76 18.73 -35.95
C ARG A 685 17.97 17.23 -36.09
N LYS A 686 18.25 16.75 -37.30
CA LYS A 686 18.52 15.33 -37.60
C LYS A 686 19.70 15.27 -38.56
N ASP A 687 20.85 14.79 -38.07
CA ASP A 687 22.11 14.84 -38.82
C ASP A 687 22.34 13.56 -39.64
N MET A 688 21.43 12.57 -39.55
CA MET A 688 21.51 11.32 -40.31
C MET A 688 20.12 10.90 -40.79
N ILE A 689 20.02 10.62 -42.08
CA ILE A 689 18.78 10.20 -42.77
C ILE A 689 19.14 9.05 -43.72
N TRP A 690 18.34 7.98 -43.75
CA TRP A 690 18.60 6.80 -44.59
C TRP A 690 17.90 6.99 -45.93
N VAL A 691 18.63 7.03 -47.04
CA VAL A 691 18.01 7.26 -48.35
C VAL A 691 17.71 5.93 -49.04
N CYS A 692 16.45 5.67 -49.42
CA CYS A 692 16.12 4.50 -50.24
C CYS A 692 16.35 4.80 -51.74
N PRO A 693 16.74 3.81 -52.56
CA PRO A 693 16.70 3.93 -54.01
C PRO A 693 15.26 3.98 -54.53
N GLN A 694 15.05 4.67 -55.65
CA GLN A 694 13.76 4.67 -56.34
C GLN A 694 13.38 3.24 -56.78
N GLY A 695 12.11 2.85 -56.59
CA GLY A 695 11.63 1.51 -56.92
C GLY A 695 11.92 0.43 -55.88
N THR A 696 12.37 0.82 -54.67
CA THR A 696 12.51 -0.11 -53.55
C THR A 696 11.12 -0.40 -52.96
N ASP A 697 10.62 -1.62 -53.13
CA ASP A 697 9.32 -2.04 -52.59
C ASP A 697 9.40 -2.54 -51.14
N VAL A 698 10.52 -3.15 -50.76
CA VAL A 698 10.78 -3.75 -49.44
C VAL A 698 12.11 -3.26 -48.88
N VAL A 699 12.12 -2.85 -47.61
CA VAL A 699 13.34 -2.52 -46.86
C VAL A 699 13.69 -3.66 -45.92
N GLU A 700 14.94 -4.14 -45.94
CA GLU A 700 15.42 -5.09 -44.94
C GLU A 700 16.26 -4.38 -43.87
N LEU A 701 15.87 -4.53 -42.60
CA LEU A 701 16.55 -4.01 -41.44
C LEU A 701 17.28 -5.14 -40.71
N PHE A 702 18.60 -5.05 -40.60
CA PHE A 702 19.42 -5.99 -39.83
C PHE A 702 19.88 -5.34 -38.52
N ILE A 703 19.48 -5.90 -37.37
CA ILE A 703 19.83 -5.39 -36.05
C ILE A 703 20.81 -6.37 -35.38
N TYR A 704 22.07 -5.94 -35.27
CA TYR A 704 23.10 -6.69 -34.56
C TYR A 704 23.02 -6.46 -33.05
N LEU A 705 22.92 -7.54 -32.29
CA LEU A 705 22.79 -7.49 -30.83
C LEU A 705 24.15 -7.76 -30.17
N GLY A 706 24.56 -6.90 -29.23
CA GLY A 706 25.81 -7.06 -28.48
C GLY A 706 25.76 -8.17 -27.42
N GLU A 707 24.57 -8.51 -26.95
CA GLU A 707 24.29 -9.58 -25.99
C GLU A 707 23.00 -10.32 -26.41
N PRO A 708 22.73 -11.54 -25.91
CA PRO A 708 21.47 -12.24 -26.17
C PRO A 708 20.30 -11.44 -25.57
N CYS A 709 19.49 -10.80 -26.42
CA CYS A 709 18.33 -10.02 -25.99
C CYS A 709 17.21 -10.04 -27.04
N HIS A 710 16.01 -9.59 -26.66
CA HIS A 710 14.85 -9.58 -27.53
C HIS A 710 14.46 -8.14 -27.92
N VAL A 711 14.40 -7.88 -29.23
CA VAL A 711 13.89 -6.59 -29.75
C VAL A 711 12.38 -6.71 -29.87
N CYS A 712 11.65 -5.96 -29.06
CA CYS A 712 10.19 -6.06 -28.99
C CYS A 712 9.46 -5.01 -29.84
N GLN A 713 10.12 -3.89 -30.14
CA GLN A 713 9.53 -2.75 -30.86
C GLN A 713 10.56 -2.02 -31.70
N LEU A 714 10.12 -1.50 -32.84
CA LEU A 714 10.88 -0.65 -33.74
C LEU A 714 10.14 0.69 -33.92
N LEU A 715 10.82 1.82 -33.73
CA LEU A 715 10.24 3.15 -33.99
C LEU A 715 10.85 3.73 -35.27
N LEU A 716 10.05 3.83 -36.32
CA LEU A 716 10.43 4.47 -37.57
C LEU A 716 9.81 5.86 -37.64
N THR A 717 10.61 6.90 -37.91
CA THR A 717 10.05 8.20 -38.25
C THR A 717 10.14 8.40 -39.75
N ILE A 718 9.00 8.58 -40.40
CA ILE A 718 8.89 8.61 -41.86
C ILE A 718 8.99 10.05 -42.39
N SER A 719 9.76 10.22 -43.47
CA SER A 719 9.77 11.43 -44.29
C SER A 719 9.74 11.02 -45.76
N HIS A 720 8.72 11.46 -46.50
CA HIS A 720 8.62 11.24 -47.94
C HIS A 720 9.53 12.21 -48.70
N GLY A 721 10.04 11.77 -49.85
CA GLY A 721 10.92 12.55 -50.74
C GLY A 721 10.15 13.58 -51.58
N ALA A 722 10.79 14.11 -52.63
CA ALA A 722 10.18 15.11 -53.53
C ALA A 722 9.16 14.51 -54.53
N ASP A 723 9.22 13.18 -54.75
CA ASP A 723 8.25 12.43 -55.54
C ASP A 723 7.54 11.42 -54.62
N ASP A 724 6.25 11.65 -54.40
CA ASP A 724 5.37 10.88 -53.53
C ASP A 724 4.92 9.55 -54.14
N SER A 725 5.31 9.26 -55.40
CA SER A 725 4.83 8.08 -56.13
C SER A 725 5.62 6.80 -55.86
N THR A 726 6.82 6.90 -55.25
CA THR A 726 7.68 5.74 -54.96
C THR A 726 8.20 5.79 -53.53
N TYR A 727 7.78 4.83 -52.70
CA TYR A 727 8.22 4.63 -51.31
C TYR A 727 8.22 3.13 -50.99
N PRO A 728 9.09 2.66 -50.07
CA PRO A 728 9.03 1.27 -49.65
C PRO A 728 7.71 0.97 -48.95
N ALA A 729 6.95 0.04 -49.51
CA ALA A 729 5.64 -0.33 -49.01
C ALA A 729 5.73 -1.20 -47.74
N THR A 730 6.83 -1.94 -47.58
CA THR A 730 7.04 -2.84 -46.44
C THR A 730 8.46 -2.82 -45.88
N VAL A 731 8.60 -3.30 -44.65
CA VAL A 731 9.88 -3.54 -43.97
C VAL A 731 9.96 -4.93 -43.36
N ASP A 732 11.09 -5.57 -43.56
CA ASP A 732 11.50 -6.81 -42.92
C ASP A 732 12.54 -6.49 -41.84
N VAL A 733 12.50 -7.19 -40.70
CA VAL A 733 13.44 -7.00 -39.60
C VAL A 733 14.06 -8.33 -39.23
N ARG A 734 15.39 -8.38 -39.26
CA ARG A 734 16.19 -9.52 -38.79
C ARG A 734 17.09 -9.11 -37.63
N THR A 735 17.26 -10.00 -36.65
CA THR A 735 18.08 -9.72 -35.46
C THR A 735 18.96 -10.90 -35.07
N GLY A 736 20.11 -10.62 -34.47
CA GLY A 736 21.10 -11.66 -34.14
C GLY A 736 22.47 -11.07 -33.85
N ARG A 737 23.40 -11.90 -33.39
CA ARG A 737 24.75 -11.43 -32.99
C ARG A 737 25.76 -11.40 -34.14
N HIS A 738 25.54 -12.22 -35.16
CA HIS A 738 26.41 -12.39 -36.33
C HIS A 738 25.54 -12.51 -37.58
N LEU A 739 26.09 -12.15 -38.74
CA LEU A 739 25.38 -12.15 -40.03
C LEU A 739 24.71 -13.49 -40.32
N ASP A 740 25.43 -14.60 -40.12
CA ASP A 740 24.94 -15.97 -40.36
C ASP A 740 23.95 -16.47 -39.28
N GLY A 741 23.76 -15.70 -38.21
CA GLY A 741 22.85 -16.00 -37.10
C GLY A 741 21.67 -15.05 -36.98
N LEU A 742 21.43 -14.20 -37.98
CA LEU A 742 20.31 -13.26 -38.03
C LEU A 742 19.00 -14.01 -38.27
N LYS A 743 18.06 -13.91 -37.33
CA LYS A 743 16.71 -14.48 -37.41
C LYS A 743 15.73 -13.42 -37.92
N LEU A 744 14.88 -13.77 -38.88
CA LEU A 744 13.75 -12.93 -39.30
C LEU A 744 12.70 -12.87 -38.18
N ILE A 745 12.42 -11.67 -37.67
CA ILE A 745 11.48 -11.45 -36.57
C ILE A 745 10.27 -10.61 -36.96
N LEU A 746 10.35 -9.93 -38.11
CA LEU A 746 9.23 -9.22 -38.74
C LEU A 746 9.39 -9.34 -40.25
N GLU A 747 8.33 -9.69 -40.95
CA GLU A 747 8.31 -9.82 -42.41
C GLU A 747 7.12 -9.04 -42.95
N GLY A 748 7.35 -8.22 -43.97
CA GLY A 748 6.33 -7.52 -44.74
C GLY A 748 5.56 -6.46 -43.96
N ALA A 749 6.11 -5.86 -42.89
CA ALA A 749 5.39 -4.87 -42.11
C ALA A 749 5.13 -3.60 -42.91
N SER A 750 3.87 -3.21 -43.04
CA SER A 750 3.49 -2.08 -43.89
C SER A 750 4.03 -0.76 -43.38
N ILE A 751 4.61 0.03 -44.28
CA ILE A 751 4.92 1.45 -44.07
C ILE A 751 3.80 2.25 -44.76
N PRO A 752 2.79 2.72 -44.01
CA PRO A 752 1.69 3.48 -44.61
C PRO A 752 2.17 4.83 -45.12
N ARG A 753 1.50 5.34 -46.15
CA ARG A 753 1.64 6.73 -46.57
C ARG A 753 1.15 7.64 -45.44
N CYS A 754 2.01 8.51 -44.95
CA CYS A 754 1.76 9.35 -43.78
C CYS A 754 2.47 10.70 -43.90
N GLY A 755 2.10 11.71 -43.09
CA GLY A 755 2.75 13.02 -43.15
C GLY A 755 4.22 12.96 -42.72
N ASN A 756 5.07 13.84 -43.27
CA ASN A 756 6.48 13.94 -42.87
C ASN A 756 6.64 14.16 -41.36
N GLY A 757 7.50 13.38 -40.72
CA GLY A 757 7.71 13.39 -39.28
C GLY A 757 6.81 12.43 -38.49
N THR A 758 5.96 11.65 -39.16
CA THR A 758 5.11 10.63 -38.53
C THR A 758 5.96 9.52 -37.92
N ASN A 759 5.70 9.20 -36.65
CA ASN A 759 6.32 8.10 -35.93
C ASN A 759 5.48 6.83 -36.07
N LEU A 760 6.01 5.83 -36.75
CA LEU A 760 5.47 4.47 -36.83
C LEU A 760 6.15 3.59 -35.79
N LEU A 761 5.39 3.15 -34.80
CA LEU A 761 5.83 2.15 -33.85
C LEU A 761 5.40 0.77 -34.33
N MET A 762 6.35 -0.08 -34.68
CA MET A 762 6.14 -1.43 -35.17
C MET A 762 6.46 -2.44 -34.05
N PRO A 763 5.48 -3.19 -33.53
CA PRO A 763 5.77 -4.30 -32.63
C PRO A 763 6.45 -5.43 -33.40
N LEU A 764 7.42 -6.09 -32.78
CA LEU A 764 8.15 -7.21 -33.36
C LEU A 764 7.72 -8.49 -32.61
N PRO A 765 6.70 -9.23 -33.10
CA PRO A 765 6.06 -10.32 -32.36
C PRO A 765 6.85 -11.65 -32.41
N GLY A 766 8.14 -11.62 -32.74
CA GLY A 766 8.95 -12.82 -32.95
C GLY A 766 8.91 -13.79 -31.76
N SER A 767 8.86 -15.10 -32.03
CA SER A 767 8.88 -16.13 -30.98
C SER A 767 10.15 -16.00 -30.13
N VAL A 768 10.01 -15.79 -28.82
CA VAL A 768 11.13 -15.78 -27.88
C VAL A 768 11.70 -17.21 -27.78
N SER A 769 12.96 -17.42 -28.19
CA SER A 769 13.60 -18.73 -28.03
C SER A 769 13.82 -19.02 -26.54
N ALA A 770 13.68 -20.27 -26.12
CA ALA A 770 14.00 -20.68 -24.75
C ALA A 770 15.47 -20.40 -24.38
N GLU A 771 16.35 -20.36 -25.38
CA GLU A 771 17.77 -19.99 -25.22
C GLU A 771 17.97 -18.49 -24.94
N ASP A 772 17.06 -17.62 -25.39
CA ASP A 772 17.10 -16.18 -25.12
C ASP A 772 16.58 -15.84 -23.70
N MET A 773 15.96 -16.83 -23.03
CA MET A 773 15.41 -16.74 -21.68
C MET A 773 16.36 -17.30 -20.61
N ALA A 774 17.54 -17.80 -21.00
CA ALA A 774 18.42 -18.58 -20.15
C ALA A 774 19.69 -17.83 -19.71
N ILE A 775 19.57 -16.85 -18.79
CA ILE A 775 20.49 -16.72 -17.63
C ILE A 775 19.67 -16.24 -16.42
N THR A 776 19.56 -17.16 -15.48
CA THR A 776 19.02 -17.09 -14.12
C THR A 776 19.84 -16.21 -13.18
N GLY A 777 19.25 -15.86 -12.05
CA GLY A 777 19.95 -15.18 -10.96
C GLY A 777 21.29 -15.82 -10.58
N ALA A 778 22.32 -14.98 -10.54
CA ALA A 778 23.43 -14.99 -9.59
C ALA A 778 24.20 -13.68 -9.79
N GLY A 779 24.24 -12.84 -8.76
CA GLY A 779 25.26 -11.79 -8.64
C GLY A 779 25.04 -10.48 -9.39
N ARG A 780 24.20 -9.58 -8.85
CA ARG A 780 24.64 -8.24 -8.43
C ARG A 780 23.56 -7.58 -7.58
N ILE A 781 24.04 -6.98 -6.50
CA ILE A 781 23.28 -6.31 -5.44
C ILE A 781 22.72 -4.99 -6.01
N GLY A 782 21.42 -4.79 -5.86
CA GLY A 782 20.72 -3.55 -6.18
C GLY A 782 19.22 -3.82 -6.27
N PHE A 783 18.42 -3.06 -5.54
CA PHE A 783 16.97 -3.20 -5.47
C PHE A 783 16.30 -3.10 -6.85
N ALA A 784 15.08 -3.66 -6.91
CA ALA A 784 14.03 -3.47 -7.93
C ALA A 784 14.02 -4.45 -9.11
N TYR A 785 12.79 -4.88 -9.45
CA TYR A 785 12.27 -5.54 -10.66
C TYR A 785 12.99 -6.77 -11.25
N SER A 786 12.17 -7.77 -11.61
CA SER A 786 12.51 -8.78 -12.60
C SER A 786 12.72 -8.06 -13.94
N PHE A 787 13.94 -7.60 -14.19
CA PHE A 787 14.31 -6.91 -15.42
C PHE A 787 14.37 -7.91 -16.58
N CYS A 788 13.46 -7.76 -17.54
CA CYS A 788 13.62 -8.26 -18.90
C CYS A 788 14.02 -7.05 -19.75
N GLY A 789 15.29 -6.95 -20.14
CA GLY A 789 15.79 -5.81 -20.92
C GLY A 789 15.16 -5.80 -22.32
N SER A 790 14.40 -4.75 -22.63
CA SER A 790 13.72 -4.54 -23.91
C SER A 790 14.33 -3.33 -24.60
N TYR A 791 14.90 -3.45 -25.80
CA TYR A 791 15.59 -2.33 -26.47
C TYR A 791 14.70 -1.62 -27.51
N LEU A 792 14.77 -0.29 -27.58
CA LEU A 792 14.04 0.55 -28.53
C LEU A 792 15.02 1.24 -29.50
N LEU A 793 14.98 0.87 -30.80
CA LEU A 793 15.77 1.51 -31.86
C LEU A 793 14.94 2.56 -32.62
N SER A 794 15.57 3.68 -32.97
CA SER A 794 15.00 4.74 -33.82
C SER A 794 15.76 4.84 -35.14
N CYS A 795 15.06 4.78 -36.28
CA CYS A 795 15.63 4.91 -37.63
C CYS A 795 14.82 5.91 -38.48
N TYR A 796 15.48 6.65 -39.39
CA TYR A 796 14.90 7.71 -40.25
C TYR A 796 15.10 7.39 -41.73
N PHE A 797 14.09 7.52 -42.60
CA PHE A 797 14.21 7.30 -44.05
C PHE A 797 13.92 8.57 -44.90
N TRP A 798 14.53 8.70 -46.09
CA TRP A 798 14.34 9.73 -47.14
C TRP A 798 14.42 9.10 -48.55
N ASN A 799 13.98 9.80 -49.60
CA ASN A 799 14.17 9.40 -51.01
C ASN A 799 14.69 10.59 -51.83
N LYS A 800 15.73 10.43 -52.67
CA LYS A 800 16.10 11.43 -53.69
C LYS A 800 16.74 10.85 -54.96
N PHE A 801 16.33 11.40 -56.10
CA PHE A 801 16.89 11.23 -57.45
C PHE A 801 18.19 12.01 -57.69
N HIS A 802 19.03 11.47 -58.58
CA HIS A 802 19.79 12.29 -59.52
C HIS A 802 20.01 11.54 -60.85
N ASP A 803 19.62 12.17 -61.95
CA ASP A 803 20.01 11.83 -63.31
C ASP A 803 21.53 11.94 -63.50
N SER A 804 22.09 11.05 -64.33
CA SER A 804 23.41 11.05 -65.00
C SER A 804 24.67 10.96 -64.14
N TRP A 805 25.36 9.81 -64.22
CA TRP A 805 26.48 9.61 -65.17
C TRP A 805 26.32 8.28 -65.90
#